data_AF-A0A1I4FSI8-F1
#
_entry.id   AF-A0A1I4FSI8-F1
#
_cell.length_a   1.000
_cell.length_b   1.000
_cell.length_c   1.000
_cell.angle_alpha   90.00
_cell.angle_beta   90.00
_cell.angle_gamma   90.00
#
_symmetry.space_group_name_H-M   'P 1'
#
loop_
_entity.id
_entity.type
_entity.pdbx_description
1 polymer ?
#
loop_
_entity_poly.entity_id
_entity_poly.type
_entity_poly.pdbx_seq_one_letter_code
_entity_poly.pdbx_strand_id
1 'polypeptide(L)'
;MKPNYFILVLVLISIISIGAVSAVDDTDIGTSVLETTDDLSVDDVSADESIDESSPVEENIDLPADDVSVDDDLSESNIVDESEDLSIDSVSVDGDLGESNIVDELSINKNSKLPATNWVNPSNVYTFFNNDGTLKLTSDNKYIFTGNFQIGSYSFYTFIINRPSNLTMTGATFFGLSFNFTAPNSNLTGGTYLNVWDMSVNQNVMSVSANNVSISNTNFDVYPTHDSDYIGIDVKNANNTVIKNNIINYNMSGLLYPNYYNYVIRLVNSNNATIQNNTINAVLPFKSVNYNVTFPNIDTDLVAGIGIQSSHGFKLLNNTISIFGKSFSNSYPTLDTIIIVQSNNGIISGNVINETDTNNNATVKYLYGIDLYELSNVTISNNNITMYSPSGQVSPQGAGTAYPIQITGPVSDIFIHDNNLTTENNGPNLGIYSQNYYGTTNITIYNNFINVTGRASDKLYALVSGIELQDTYAEVYNNTIYVQNLNNYISNYTIFGISYNQTTPGNHTFNIHDNTIRTNGHYAVYLTSSVNSTVNHNFLETYDLCGNNAVYAPGANITNNYCSCHNYSGTPTNCNCNSNRAISNNKNKKKENLAGVYEEILTDDPQTIELHVGPNTEDGNGTIENPYANLFIAWGENINKLNITSPTNIIINFMDGTYSFTREDFEIIEERGYEASDWGFLLNSNMNITLQAVNNNSVNFTFEHGTCLPLDSYNTECGGIKLSSINIILDAESISLPGAWAFSDGKVIYEKCIFYVNATFMIGDQTNEKTLIDCIFDGKGDGILTFWNEYNLDLISINYATFYNLSGLKFEHWMDTITGMVNANYNWWGSNTPISDPYVNASIYAIYNTTINYIGNNQWEVIGKLTWNDGTDEGIERLYNMPVSLISSTGTFNETNPILKNGIFKVTYTSNNLTNEINAICDKENQTLSFLKNIDLGLSVNDIIYGEYTNVTVNVSPLIDAMLNVTVNGQIYSIKADTTTVVPITELLDIGNYTVDVVIFDAENIYSTNSTSFEVKPVLTPSNETNDTPVTPAKVNTQLNAPKVTATYNVAKKLVITLKDANGKALANKKVTVKLGSISKTLTTNSKGQVSLNIASLLPKTYTATIKFAGDNNYTASSIKSKVIVKKANIKLSTKAKTFKVKAKTKKVRATLKDNKGKVMKKTKLSFKVGKKTYIAKTNKKGVATFKVKLTKKGKYTGTVKFAGNKYFKALSKKVKITIK
;
A
#
# COMPACT_ATOMS: atom_id res chain seq x y z
N MET A 1 -76.55 -32.97 -39.64
CA MET A 1 -75.76 -34.20 -39.40
C MET A 1 -75.08 -34.10 -38.02
N LYS A 2 -74.68 -35.22 -37.43
CA LYS A 2 -74.09 -35.45 -36.08
C LYS A 2 -73.24 -36.74 -36.16
N PRO A 3 -72.43 -37.17 -35.15
CA PRO A 3 -72.13 -36.60 -33.83
C PRO A 3 -70.64 -36.13 -33.74
N ASN A 4 -70.01 -35.63 -32.65
CA ASN A 4 -70.24 -35.57 -31.19
C ASN A 4 -69.70 -36.76 -30.34
N TYR A 5 -68.95 -36.46 -29.25
CA TYR A 5 -68.42 -37.37 -28.19
C TYR A 5 -67.29 -38.37 -28.58
N PHE A 6 -66.67 -39.20 -27.69
CA PHE A 6 -66.72 -39.53 -26.22
C PHE A 6 -65.22 -39.68 -25.74
N ILE A 7 -64.71 -39.07 -24.64
CA ILE A 7 -64.58 -39.59 -23.22
C ILE A 7 -63.41 -40.61 -23.03
N LEU A 8 -62.63 -40.69 -21.92
CA LEU A 8 -62.89 -41.00 -20.48
C LEU A 8 -61.73 -40.44 -19.58
N VAL A 9 -61.87 -39.66 -18.47
CA VAL A 9 -62.51 -39.83 -17.11
C VAL A 9 -61.67 -40.71 -16.16
N LEU A 10 -61.42 -40.43 -14.85
CA LEU A 10 -61.97 -39.55 -13.76
C LEU A 10 -61.15 -38.23 -13.52
N VAL A 11 -61.35 -37.27 -12.56
CA VAL A 11 -62.05 -37.09 -11.23
C VAL A 11 -61.26 -37.65 -10.01
N LEU A 12 -61.17 -37.15 -8.76
CA LEU A 12 -61.87 -36.22 -7.80
C LEU A 12 -61.46 -34.70 -7.90
N ILE A 13 -61.84 -33.66 -7.10
CA ILE A 13 -62.33 -33.36 -5.71
C ILE A 13 -61.19 -33.28 -4.62
N SER A 14 -60.90 -32.26 -3.79
CA SER A 14 -61.52 -31.03 -3.17
C SER A 14 -61.95 -31.20 -1.66
N ILE A 15 -62.08 -30.21 -0.73
CA ILE A 15 -62.24 -28.73 -0.74
C ILE A 15 -62.13 -28.05 0.70
N ILE A 16 -62.00 -26.71 0.81
CA ILE A 16 -62.46 -25.76 1.90
C ILE A 16 -61.67 -25.40 3.24
N SER A 17 -61.46 -24.07 3.40
CA SER A 17 -61.53 -23.09 4.53
C SER A 17 -60.73 -23.09 5.87
N ILE A 18 -60.04 -21.96 6.10
CA ILE A 18 -60.20 -20.92 7.17
C ILE A 18 -60.51 -21.34 8.63
N GLY A 19 -59.70 -20.84 9.58
CA GLY A 19 -60.11 -20.60 10.98
C GLY A 19 -58.92 -20.42 11.94
N ALA A 20 -58.93 -19.38 12.78
CA ALA A 20 -57.93 -19.15 13.84
C ALA A 20 -58.62 -18.83 15.18
N VAL A 21 -58.05 -19.25 16.31
CA VAL A 21 -58.24 -18.73 17.68
C VAL A 21 -57.20 -19.36 18.64
N SER A 22 -57.10 -18.86 19.88
CA SER A 22 -55.91 -18.87 20.74
C SER A 22 -55.98 -19.74 22.02
N ALA A 23 -54.82 -20.32 22.38
CA ALA A 23 -54.20 -20.37 23.73
C ALA A 23 -54.88 -21.11 24.93
N VAL A 24 -54.09 -21.18 26.04
CA VAL A 24 -54.45 -21.40 27.46
C VAL A 24 -54.33 -22.85 28.03
N ASP A 25 -53.38 -23.01 28.98
CA ASP A 25 -53.30 -23.86 30.20
C ASP A 25 -53.42 -25.42 30.15
N ASP A 26 -52.97 -26.22 31.13
CA ASP A 26 -51.92 -26.13 32.20
C ASP A 26 -51.78 -27.54 32.90
N THR A 27 -50.78 -27.74 33.77
CA THR A 27 -50.58 -28.85 34.76
C THR A 27 -50.46 -30.31 34.28
N ASP A 28 -49.21 -30.79 34.24
CA ASP A 28 -48.54 -31.73 35.19
C ASP A 28 -49.29 -32.94 35.85
N ILE A 29 -48.49 -33.92 36.33
CA ILE A 29 -48.80 -35.11 37.16
C ILE A 29 -49.50 -36.28 36.41
N GLY A 30 -49.10 -37.56 36.55
CA GLY A 30 -47.94 -38.15 37.24
C GLY A 30 -48.06 -39.67 37.53
N THR A 31 -46.90 -40.36 37.59
CA THR A 31 -46.59 -41.63 38.30
C THR A 31 -47.47 -42.90 38.18
N SER A 32 -46.83 -43.99 37.70
CA SER A 32 -46.85 -45.33 38.34
C SER A 32 -45.57 -46.08 37.89
N VAL A 33 -44.62 -46.49 38.75
CA VAL A 33 -44.66 -47.31 39.99
C VAL A 33 -44.96 -48.79 39.74
N LEU A 34 -43.91 -49.60 39.86
CA LEU A 34 -43.94 -51.00 40.29
C LEU A 34 -42.61 -51.30 41.00
N GLU A 35 -42.67 -51.78 42.25
CA GLU A 35 -41.51 -51.97 43.14
C GLU A 35 -41.01 -53.44 43.18
N THR A 36 -40.15 -53.75 44.16
CA THR A 36 -39.55 -55.05 44.57
C THR A 36 -38.27 -55.47 43.84
N THR A 37 -37.18 -55.89 44.52
CA THR A 37 -36.80 -55.81 45.97
C THR A 37 -35.28 -56.02 46.11
N ASP A 38 -34.68 -55.41 47.14
CA ASP A 38 -33.79 -55.91 48.21
C ASP A 38 -33.16 -57.35 48.08
N ASP A 39 -32.01 -57.69 48.70
CA ASP A 39 -31.29 -57.03 49.80
C ASP A 39 -29.79 -57.43 49.95
N LEU A 40 -29.08 -56.66 50.77
CA LEU A 40 -27.83 -56.87 51.53
C LEU A 40 -26.97 -58.17 51.43
N SER A 41 -25.72 -57.94 50.96
CA SER A 41 -24.47 -58.07 51.76
C SER A 41 -23.62 -59.37 51.84
N VAL A 42 -22.29 -59.14 51.99
CA VAL A 42 -21.16 -59.96 52.47
C VAL A 42 -20.85 -61.31 51.78
N ASP A 43 -19.65 -61.38 51.19
CA ASP A 43 -18.72 -62.51 51.37
C ASP A 43 -17.28 -61.94 51.36
N ASP A 44 -16.35 -62.51 52.14
CA ASP A 44 -15.09 -61.85 52.56
C ASP A 44 -13.86 -62.79 52.42
N VAL A 45 -12.89 -62.43 51.56
CA VAL A 45 -11.61 -63.15 51.37
C VAL A 45 -10.47 -62.19 50.96
N SER A 46 -9.74 -61.65 51.96
CA SER A 46 -8.33 -61.15 51.95
C SER A 46 -7.87 -60.19 50.81
N ALA A 47 -7.36 -58.97 51.08
CA ALA A 47 -6.16 -58.62 51.88
C ALA A 47 -4.85 -59.25 51.31
N ASP A 48 -3.71 -58.58 51.18
CA ASP A 48 -3.32 -57.16 51.36
C ASP A 48 -2.00 -56.93 50.54
N GLU A 49 -1.26 -55.81 50.51
CA GLU A 49 -1.21 -54.58 51.33
C GLU A 49 -0.84 -53.34 50.46
N SER A 50 0.04 -52.44 50.94
CA SER A 50 0.73 -51.39 50.17
C SER A 50 2.27 -51.56 50.29
N ILE A 51 3.10 -50.50 50.12
CA ILE A 51 4.57 -50.47 50.42
C ILE A 51 5.44 -51.30 49.40
N ASP A 52 6.71 -50.99 49.04
CA ASP A 52 7.55 -49.77 49.02
C ASP A 52 8.87 -50.06 48.22
N GLU A 53 9.83 -49.12 48.22
CA GLU A 53 11.24 -49.12 47.75
C GLU A 53 11.94 -50.46 47.38
N SER A 54 12.80 -50.41 46.34
CA SER A 54 14.21 -50.87 46.47
C SER A 54 15.13 -50.51 45.28
N SER A 55 16.29 -49.94 45.62
CA SER A 55 17.59 -50.16 44.93
C SER A 55 18.46 -51.07 45.84
N PRO A 56 19.79 -51.30 45.66
CA PRO A 56 20.73 -51.03 44.55
C PRO A 56 21.65 -52.27 44.21
N VAL A 57 22.87 -52.02 43.68
CA VAL A 57 24.13 -52.82 43.75
C VAL A 57 24.65 -53.54 42.47
N GLU A 58 25.71 -52.92 41.91
CA GLU A 58 27.00 -53.42 41.38
C GLU A 58 27.24 -54.88 40.92
N GLU A 59 27.82 -55.05 39.72
CA GLU A 59 29.27 -55.32 39.45
C GLU A 59 29.56 -54.89 37.97
N ASN A 60 30.60 -54.18 37.49
CA ASN A 60 31.95 -53.71 37.89
C ASN A 60 33.12 -54.43 37.13
N ILE A 61 34.20 -53.67 36.79
CA ILE A 61 35.58 -54.03 36.33
C ILE A 61 36.10 -53.51 34.95
N ASP A 62 37.12 -52.61 35.05
CA ASP A 62 38.30 -52.25 34.21
C ASP A 62 38.32 -51.90 32.69
N LEU A 63 38.67 -50.61 32.41
CA LEU A 63 39.97 -50.06 31.88
C LEU A 63 40.69 -50.71 30.67
N PRO A 64 41.50 -49.97 29.83
CA PRO A 64 42.28 -48.71 30.05
C PRO A 64 41.86 -47.51 29.15
N ALA A 65 42.22 -46.22 29.37
CA ALA A 65 43.53 -45.51 29.34
C ALA A 65 44.29 -45.61 27.99
N ASP A 66 44.80 -44.55 27.33
CA ASP A 66 44.94 -43.10 27.61
C ASP A 66 44.17 -42.24 26.53
N ASP A 67 44.37 -40.95 26.14
CA ASP A 67 45.44 -39.95 26.34
C ASP A 67 45.00 -38.47 26.08
N VAL A 68 45.55 -37.52 26.87
CA VAL A 68 45.86 -36.08 26.59
C VAL A 68 44.79 -35.08 26.01
N SER A 69 44.04 -34.47 26.94
CA SER A 69 44.06 -33.03 27.36
C SER A 69 43.54 -31.83 26.51
N VAL A 70 43.07 -30.78 27.26
CA VAL A 70 43.20 -29.30 27.01
C VAL A 70 42.30 -28.69 25.91
N ASP A 71 41.55 -27.58 26.13
CA ASP A 71 41.40 -26.66 27.28
C ASP A 71 39.98 -26.01 27.26
N ASP A 72 39.65 -25.23 28.31
CA ASP A 72 38.41 -24.45 28.47
C ASP A 72 38.18 -23.35 27.40
N ASP A 73 36.92 -22.93 27.17
CA ASP A 73 36.38 -21.68 27.76
C ASP A 73 34.87 -21.50 27.46
N LEU A 74 34.13 -20.83 28.36
CA LEU A 74 32.72 -20.44 28.24
C LEU A 74 32.53 -19.00 28.75
N SER A 75 32.41 -18.02 27.85
CA SER A 75 31.93 -16.68 28.21
C SER A 75 31.22 -15.95 27.07
N GLU A 76 29.89 -15.91 27.19
CA GLU A 76 28.96 -14.81 26.93
C GLU A 76 29.27 -13.68 25.92
N SER A 77 28.28 -13.51 25.03
CA SER A 77 27.69 -12.28 24.48
C SER A 77 28.43 -10.93 24.57
N ASN A 78 28.34 -10.19 23.45
CA ASN A 78 27.97 -8.77 23.47
C ASN A 78 27.19 -8.43 22.21
N ILE A 79 26.15 -7.59 22.34
CA ILE A 79 25.24 -7.21 21.24
C ILE A 79 25.78 -5.97 20.54
N VAL A 80 25.83 -5.99 19.20
CA VAL A 80 25.67 -4.77 18.38
C VAL A 80 24.85 -5.13 17.14
N ASP A 81 23.87 -4.28 16.87
CA ASP A 81 23.11 -4.13 15.62
C ASP A 81 24.01 -4.07 14.37
N GLU A 82 23.60 -4.76 13.28
CA GLU A 82 24.06 -4.41 11.93
C GLU A 82 23.06 -4.90 10.87
N SER A 83 22.47 -3.97 10.10
CA SER A 83 21.66 -4.25 8.92
C SER A 83 22.54 -4.24 7.65
N GLU A 84 22.62 -5.36 6.93
CA GLU A 84 23.33 -5.43 5.64
C GLU A 84 22.44 -5.81 4.44
N ASP A 85 22.64 -5.06 3.35
CA ASP A 85 21.97 -5.16 2.05
C ASP A 85 22.48 -6.33 1.19
N LEU A 86 21.56 -7.10 0.60
CA LEU A 86 21.84 -8.37 -0.08
C LEU A 86 22.42 -8.19 -1.50
N SER A 87 23.70 -7.83 -1.58
CA SER A 87 24.44 -7.79 -2.86
C SER A 87 25.18 -9.11 -3.18
N ILE A 88 24.66 -9.86 -4.16
CA ILE A 88 25.22 -11.15 -4.61
C ILE A 88 26.52 -10.94 -5.43
N ASP A 89 27.67 -11.41 -4.93
CA ASP A 89 28.93 -11.54 -5.68
C ASP A 89 29.41 -13.00 -5.72
N SER A 90 29.54 -13.56 -6.93
CA SER A 90 29.78 -14.99 -7.14
C SER A 90 31.21 -15.45 -6.80
N VAL A 91 31.36 -16.56 -6.07
CA VAL A 91 32.66 -17.18 -5.75
C VAL A 91 32.87 -18.48 -6.52
N SER A 92 34.00 -18.58 -7.21
CA SER A 92 34.45 -19.78 -7.94
C SER A 92 35.50 -20.58 -7.17
N VAL A 93 35.52 -21.90 -7.32
CA VAL A 93 36.60 -22.79 -6.85
C VAL A 93 37.07 -23.71 -8.00
N ASP A 94 38.36 -24.02 -8.05
CA ASP A 94 39.05 -24.87 -9.04
C ASP A 94 39.42 -26.24 -8.43
N GLY A 95 39.53 -27.29 -9.26
CA GLY A 95 40.11 -28.62 -8.94
C GLY A 95 39.33 -29.76 -9.62
N ASP A 96 39.77 -30.51 -10.65
CA ASP A 96 41.07 -31.07 -11.11
C ASP A 96 41.27 -32.55 -10.69
N LEU A 97 42.14 -33.29 -11.40
CA LEU A 97 42.26 -34.78 -11.53
C LEU A 97 41.22 -35.41 -12.50
N GLY A 98 41.53 -36.41 -13.36
CA GLY A 98 42.80 -37.12 -13.66
C GLY A 98 42.77 -37.80 -15.06
N GLU A 99 43.82 -38.54 -15.46
CA GLU A 99 44.08 -38.93 -16.87
C GLU A 99 43.74 -40.38 -17.29
N SER A 100 43.49 -40.57 -18.61
CA SER A 100 43.61 -41.81 -19.41
C SER A 100 42.54 -42.92 -19.23
N ASN A 101 42.12 -43.73 -20.22
CA ASN A 101 42.72 -44.13 -21.52
C ASN A 101 41.68 -44.31 -22.68
N ILE A 102 42.19 -44.19 -23.91
CA ILE A 102 41.95 -44.99 -25.16
C ILE A 102 40.78 -46.01 -25.09
N VAL A 103 39.84 -46.12 -26.05
CA VAL A 103 39.79 -45.73 -27.49
C VAL A 103 38.59 -44.74 -27.75
N ASP A 104 37.92 -44.51 -28.89
CA ASP A 104 37.91 -45.04 -30.29
C ASP A 104 37.46 -43.97 -31.32
N GLU A 105 37.31 -44.33 -32.61
CA GLU A 105 36.82 -43.43 -33.68
C GLU A 105 35.31 -43.09 -33.59
N LEU A 106 34.99 -41.79 -33.54
CA LEU A 106 33.77 -41.22 -34.13
C LEU A 106 33.94 -39.71 -34.41
N SER A 107 33.16 -39.17 -35.34
CA SER A 107 33.43 -37.86 -35.96
C SER A 107 32.88 -36.65 -35.17
N ILE A 108 33.77 -35.76 -34.71
CA ILE A 108 33.39 -34.56 -33.95
C ILE A 108 32.94 -33.44 -34.89
N ASN A 109 31.69 -33.02 -34.72
CA ASN A 109 31.02 -32.02 -35.55
C ASN A 109 31.28 -30.56 -35.07
N LYS A 110 31.01 -29.57 -35.92
CA LYS A 110 31.10 -28.14 -35.56
C LYS A 110 29.96 -27.74 -34.63
N ASN A 111 30.24 -27.34 -33.38
CA ASN A 111 29.59 -26.20 -32.73
C ASN A 111 30.14 -25.87 -31.33
N SER A 112 30.36 -24.58 -31.08
CA SER A 112 30.10 -23.95 -29.77
C SER A 112 29.83 -22.47 -29.98
N LYS A 113 28.62 -22.01 -29.62
CA LYS A 113 28.20 -20.60 -29.73
C LYS A 113 28.31 -19.91 -28.36
N LEU A 114 28.40 -18.58 -28.38
CA LEU A 114 27.96 -17.76 -27.24
C LEU A 114 26.44 -17.93 -27.06
N PRO A 115 25.89 -17.83 -25.84
CA PRO A 115 24.45 -17.90 -25.61
C PRO A 115 23.72 -16.85 -26.47
N ALA A 116 22.57 -17.24 -27.01
CA ALA A 116 21.89 -16.53 -28.07
C ALA A 116 20.43 -16.28 -27.67
N THR A 117 20.17 -15.06 -27.18
CA THR A 117 18.85 -14.62 -26.75
C THR A 117 17.85 -14.70 -27.89
N ASN A 118 16.69 -15.32 -27.61
CA ASN A 118 15.71 -15.69 -28.61
C ASN A 118 14.77 -14.52 -28.91
N TRP A 119 14.81 -13.98 -30.13
CA TRP A 119 13.90 -12.91 -30.55
C TRP A 119 12.71 -13.52 -31.30
N VAL A 120 11.55 -13.51 -30.67
CA VAL A 120 10.28 -14.06 -31.18
C VAL A 120 9.48 -12.94 -31.83
N ASN A 121 8.98 -13.19 -33.03
CA ASN A 121 8.04 -12.32 -33.75
C ASN A 121 7.16 -13.19 -34.67
N PRO A 122 6.04 -12.66 -35.20
CA PRO A 122 5.09 -13.45 -35.99
C PRO A 122 5.73 -14.27 -37.12
N SER A 123 6.69 -13.69 -37.84
CA SER A 123 7.37 -14.37 -38.97
C SER A 123 8.25 -15.55 -38.58
N ASN A 124 8.61 -15.70 -37.29
CA ASN A 124 9.60 -16.69 -36.84
C ASN A 124 9.16 -17.57 -35.66
N VAL A 125 7.89 -17.50 -35.22
CA VAL A 125 7.34 -18.27 -34.09
C VAL A 125 7.74 -19.75 -34.12
N TYR A 126 7.55 -20.43 -35.27
CA TYR A 126 7.89 -21.85 -35.44
C TYR A 126 9.39 -22.18 -35.35
N THR A 127 10.28 -21.19 -35.24
CA THR A 127 11.69 -21.40 -34.86
C THR A 127 11.81 -21.80 -33.39
N PHE A 128 10.95 -21.21 -32.54
CA PHE A 128 11.00 -21.33 -31.09
C PHE A 128 9.87 -22.20 -30.54
N PHE A 129 8.76 -22.34 -31.25
CA PHE A 129 7.60 -23.13 -30.83
C PHE A 129 7.32 -24.27 -31.83
N ASN A 130 6.82 -25.39 -31.31
CA ASN A 130 6.24 -26.49 -32.08
C ASN A 130 4.85 -26.09 -32.64
N ASN A 131 4.27 -26.95 -33.48
CA ASN A 131 2.97 -26.69 -34.11
C ASN A 131 1.79 -26.76 -33.12
N ASP A 132 1.99 -27.35 -31.95
CA ASP A 132 1.06 -27.43 -30.80
C ASP A 132 1.22 -26.24 -29.83
N GLY A 133 2.11 -25.29 -30.12
CA GLY A 133 2.43 -24.18 -29.21
C GLY A 133 3.45 -24.52 -28.12
N THR A 134 4.01 -25.74 -28.10
CA THR A 134 5.03 -26.14 -27.11
C THR A 134 6.38 -25.48 -27.40
N LEU A 135 6.97 -24.84 -26.38
CA LEU A 135 8.27 -24.19 -26.47
C LEU A 135 9.41 -25.20 -26.74
N LYS A 136 10.18 -24.99 -27.81
CA LYS A 136 11.31 -25.84 -28.24
C LYS A 136 12.53 -25.67 -27.35
N LEU A 137 13.39 -26.69 -27.32
CA LEU A 137 14.69 -26.61 -26.67
C LEU A 137 15.62 -25.66 -27.43
N THR A 138 16.12 -24.63 -26.75
CA THR A 138 17.13 -23.69 -27.29
C THR A 138 18.30 -23.54 -26.30
N SER A 139 19.35 -22.79 -26.68
CA SER A 139 20.57 -22.60 -25.89
C SER A 139 20.52 -21.42 -24.90
N ASP A 140 19.40 -20.72 -24.79
CA ASP A 140 19.19 -19.56 -23.91
C ASP A 140 17.74 -19.62 -23.41
N ASN A 141 17.48 -19.28 -22.15
CA ASN A 141 16.12 -19.27 -21.60
C ASN A 141 15.45 -17.89 -21.65
N LYS A 142 16.08 -16.92 -22.32
CA LYS A 142 15.56 -15.56 -22.50
C LYS A 142 14.90 -15.40 -23.88
N TYR A 143 13.63 -15.03 -23.86
CA TYR A 143 12.78 -14.86 -25.03
C TYR A 143 12.23 -13.42 -25.05
N ILE A 144 12.49 -12.68 -26.12
CA ILE A 144 11.99 -11.32 -26.32
C ILE A 144 10.97 -11.35 -27.45
N PHE A 145 9.71 -11.05 -27.15
CA PHE A 145 8.64 -11.00 -28.15
C PHE A 145 8.47 -9.57 -28.67
N THR A 146 8.19 -9.43 -29.96
CA THR A 146 7.97 -8.15 -30.65
C THR A 146 6.89 -8.27 -31.72
N GLY A 147 5.99 -7.29 -31.81
CA GLY A 147 4.95 -7.22 -32.85
C GLY A 147 3.65 -7.98 -32.51
N ASN A 148 2.75 -8.06 -33.50
CA ASN A 148 1.35 -8.45 -33.30
C ASN A 148 1.13 -9.93 -33.65
N PHE A 149 0.76 -10.74 -32.65
CA PHE A 149 0.51 -12.17 -32.80
C PHE A 149 -1.01 -12.40 -32.83
N GLN A 150 -1.55 -12.76 -34.00
CA GLN A 150 -2.97 -13.02 -34.21
C GLN A 150 -3.32 -14.51 -34.11
N ILE A 151 -4.41 -14.85 -33.43
CA ILE A 151 -5.11 -16.13 -33.59
C ILE A 151 -5.37 -16.45 -35.08
N GLY A 152 -5.36 -17.72 -35.45
CA GLY A 152 -5.50 -18.16 -36.84
C GLY A 152 -4.26 -17.97 -37.72
N SER A 153 -3.27 -17.15 -37.31
CA SER A 153 -1.95 -17.11 -37.95
C SER A 153 -1.04 -18.30 -37.56
N TYR A 154 -1.45 -19.07 -36.56
CA TYR A 154 -0.71 -20.21 -36.02
C TYR A 154 -1.61 -21.45 -35.92
N SER A 155 -1.00 -22.64 -35.97
CA SER A 155 -1.67 -23.93 -35.77
C SER A 155 -2.01 -24.26 -34.31
N PHE A 156 -1.86 -23.27 -33.41
CA PHE A 156 -2.09 -23.39 -31.98
C PHE A 156 -2.65 -22.07 -31.43
N TYR A 157 -3.38 -22.15 -30.31
CA TYR A 157 -4.03 -21.00 -29.66
C TYR A 157 -3.38 -20.60 -28.32
N THR A 158 -2.47 -21.42 -27.79
CA THR A 158 -1.79 -21.20 -26.51
C THR A 158 -0.28 -21.41 -26.66
N PHE A 159 0.53 -20.47 -26.15
CA PHE A 159 1.99 -20.64 -26.00
C PHE A 159 2.29 -21.43 -24.71
N ILE A 160 2.81 -22.65 -24.83
CA ILE A 160 3.07 -23.54 -23.69
C ILE A 160 4.54 -23.46 -23.27
N ILE A 161 4.78 -22.85 -22.11
CA ILE A 161 6.11 -22.56 -21.55
C ILE A 161 6.57 -23.73 -20.67
N ASN A 162 6.95 -24.83 -21.33
CA ASN A 162 7.34 -26.10 -20.69
C ASN A 162 8.80 -26.19 -20.21
N ARG A 163 9.46 -25.05 -20.01
CA ARG A 163 10.84 -24.97 -19.48
C ARG A 163 11.06 -23.62 -18.76
N PRO A 164 11.87 -23.55 -17.68
CA PRO A 164 12.12 -22.32 -16.92
C PRO A 164 12.60 -21.17 -17.82
N SER A 165 11.74 -20.18 -18.10
CA SER A 165 11.95 -19.19 -19.16
C SER A 165 11.67 -17.76 -18.71
N ASN A 166 12.44 -16.79 -19.20
CA ASN A 166 12.20 -15.37 -18.99
C ASN A 166 11.70 -14.76 -20.30
N LEU A 167 10.43 -14.36 -20.32
CA LEU A 167 9.72 -13.77 -21.44
C LEU A 167 9.61 -12.26 -21.21
N THR A 168 10.01 -11.47 -22.21
CA THR A 168 9.89 -10.01 -22.18
C THR A 168 9.18 -9.54 -23.44
N MET A 169 8.04 -8.89 -23.26
CA MET A 169 7.16 -8.47 -24.35
C MET A 169 7.42 -6.98 -24.65
N THR A 170 8.23 -6.68 -25.66
CA THR A 170 8.66 -5.31 -25.97
C THR A 170 7.87 -4.73 -27.14
N GLY A 171 6.70 -4.15 -26.85
CA GLY A 171 5.75 -3.76 -27.90
C GLY A 171 5.25 -4.99 -28.65
N ALA A 172 4.78 -5.99 -27.91
CA ALA A 172 4.15 -7.19 -28.44
C ALA A 172 2.71 -7.28 -27.97
N THR A 173 1.82 -7.56 -28.92
CA THR A 173 0.37 -7.61 -28.70
C THR A 173 -0.16 -8.95 -29.16
N PHE A 174 -0.95 -9.61 -28.32
CA PHE A 174 -1.49 -10.94 -28.55
C PHE A 174 -3.01 -10.85 -28.72
N PHE A 175 -3.49 -11.14 -29.93
CA PHE A 175 -4.91 -11.07 -30.27
C PHE A 175 -5.50 -12.50 -30.27
N GLY A 176 -6.32 -12.82 -29.28
CA GLY A 176 -6.94 -14.14 -29.12
C GLY A 176 -5.97 -15.29 -28.80
N LEU A 177 -4.77 -15.00 -28.30
CA LEU A 177 -3.74 -16.01 -27.99
C LEU A 177 -3.38 -16.01 -26.50
N SER A 178 -3.33 -17.21 -25.92
CA SER A 178 -3.14 -17.42 -24.49
C SER A 178 -1.73 -17.94 -24.15
N PHE A 179 -1.36 -17.95 -22.87
CA PHE A 179 -0.10 -18.51 -22.36
C PHE A 179 -0.35 -19.52 -21.24
N ASN A 180 0.34 -20.65 -21.27
CA ASN A 180 0.30 -21.66 -20.21
C ASN A 180 1.70 -21.94 -19.66
N PHE A 181 1.91 -21.66 -18.37
CA PHE A 181 3.17 -21.88 -17.66
C PHE A 181 3.17 -23.23 -16.95
N THR A 182 3.73 -24.25 -17.61
CA THR A 182 3.86 -25.63 -17.11
C THR A 182 5.25 -25.93 -16.53
N ALA A 183 6.14 -24.93 -16.41
CA ALA A 183 7.48 -25.10 -15.85
C ALA A 183 7.89 -23.97 -14.88
N PRO A 184 8.51 -24.33 -13.74
CA PRO A 184 8.73 -23.41 -12.63
C PRO A 184 9.87 -22.42 -12.90
N ASN A 185 9.94 -21.34 -12.11
CA ASN A 185 10.93 -20.27 -12.26
C ASN A 185 10.85 -19.59 -13.64
N SER A 186 9.62 -19.36 -14.12
CA SER A 186 9.33 -18.69 -15.39
C SER A 186 8.73 -17.32 -15.15
N ASN A 187 9.18 -16.31 -15.89
CA ASN A 187 8.74 -14.93 -15.72
C ASN A 187 8.20 -14.37 -17.04
N LEU A 188 7.13 -13.58 -16.94
CA LEU A 188 6.57 -12.78 -18.03
C LEU A 188 6.53 -11.32 -17.60
N THR A 189 7.04 -10.45 -18.47
CA THR A 189 7.03 -9.00 -18.24
C THR A 189 6.61 -8.24 -19.50
N GLY A 190 5.63 -7.35 -19.37
CA GLY A 190 5.16 -6.45 -20.42
C GLY A 190 4.06 -7.04 -21.31
N GLY A 191 3.69 -6.28 -22.34
CA GLY A 191 2.83 -6.71 -23.44
C GLY A 191 1.34 -6.43 -23.23
N THR A 192 0.58 -6.55 -24.31
CA THR A 192 -0.87 -6.32 -24.34
C THR A 192 -1.58 -7.58 -24.84
N TYR A 193 -2.60 -8.02 -24.12
CA TYR A 193 -3.40 -9.20 -24.43
C TYR A 193 -4.83 -8.77 -24.75
N LEU A 194 -5.23 -8.84 -26.00
CA LEU A 194 -6.57 -8.47 -26.48
C LEU A 194 -7.33 -9.75 -26.84
N ASN A 195 -8.31 -10.14 -26.02
CA ASN A 195 -9.16 -11.29 -26.32
C ASN A 195 -10.61 -10.85 -26.57
N VAL A 196 -11.02 -10.96 -27.84
CA VAL A 196 -12.23 -10.34 -28.45
C VAL A 196 -12.83 -11.22 -29.57
N TRP A 197 -12.43 -12.50 -29.65
CA TRP A 197 -12.77 -13.46 -30.72
C TRP A 197 -13.30 -14.76 -30.11
N ASP A 198 -14.03 -15.58 -30.89
CA ASP A 198 -14.69 -16.80 -30.41
C ASP A 198 -13.85 -17.65 -29.44
N MET A 199 -14.38 -17.83 -28.23
CA MET A 199 -13.65 -18.25 -27.04
C MET A 199 -13.83 -19.74 -26.72
N SER A 200 -14.54 -20.48 -27.59
CA SER A 200 -14.69 -21.94 -27.51
C SER A 200 -13.37 -22.73 -27.56
N VAL A 201 -12.26 -22.08 -27.90
CA VAL A 201 -10.92 -22.71 -28.09
C VAL A 201 -9.94 -22.58 -26.92
N ASN A 202 -10.12 -21.61 -26.02
CA ASN A 202 -9.26 -21.35 -24.86
C ASN A 202 -10.13 -20.88 -23.69
N GLN A 203 -10.03 -21.49 -22.50
CA GLN A 203 -10.80 -21.10 -21.30
C GLN A 203 -10.11 -20.03 -20.42
N ASN A 204 -8.93 -19.55 -20.80
CA ASN A 204 -8.24 -18.47 -20.10
C ASN A 204 -7.29 -17.68 -21.00
N VAL A 205 -6.90 -16.47 -20.59
CA VAL A 205 -5.81 -15.72 -21.25
C VAL A 205 -4.46 -16.22 -20.76
N MET A 206 -4.37 -16.51 -19.47
CA MET A 206 -3.15 -17.02 -18.85
C MET A 206 -3.45 -18.13 -17.86
N SER A 207 -2.71 -19.23 -17.95
CA SER A 207 -2.76 -20.34 -16.99
C SER A 207 -1.38 -20.59 -16.40
N VAL A 208 -1.35 -20.91 -15.10
CA VAL A 208 -0.11 -21.19 -14.36
C VAL A 208 -0.29 -22.49 -13.59
N SER A 209 0.59 -23.46 -13.86
CA SER A 209 0.57 -24.82 -13.27
C SER A 209 1.93 -25.27 -12.75
N ALA A 210 2.80 -24.30 -12.42
CA ALA A 210 4.13 -24.57 -11.88
C ALA A 210 4.61 -23.44 -10.95
N ASN A 211 5.43 -23.81 -9.96
CA ASN A 211 5.87 -22.91 -8.88
C ASN A 211 6.80 -21.78 -9.33
N ASN A 212 6.86 -20.70 -8.56
CA ASN A 212 7.76 -19.56 -8.75
C ASN A 212 7.57 -18.89 -10.13
N VAL A 213 6.32 -18.65 -10.54
CA VAL A 213 6.00 -17.96 -11.80
C VAL A 213 5.60 -16.51 -11.52
N SER A 214 6.09 -15.55 -12.31
CA SER A 214 5.70 -14.14 -12.17
C SER A 214 5.16 -13.55 -13.48
N ILE A 215 4.10 -12.76 -13.35
CA ILE A 215 3.36 -12.08 -14.42
C ILE A 215 3.33 -10.60 -14.06
N SER A 216 3.88 -9.72 -14.91
CA SER A 216 4.21 -8.37 -14.45
C SER A 216 4.20 -7.26 -15.50
N ASN A 217 3.66 -6.09 -15.14
CA ASN A 217 3.62 -4.89 -16.00
C ASN A 217 2.93 -5.15 -17.35
N THR A 218 1.93 -6.04 -17.37
CA THR A 218 1.20 -6.50 -18.56
C THR A 218 -0.21 -5.90 -18.57
N ASN A 219 -0.71 -5.56 -19.77
CA ASN A 219 -2.11 -5.16 -19.96
C ASN A 219 -2.95 -6.32 -20.49
N PHE A 220 -4.10 -6.56 -19.89
CA PHE A 220 -5.05 -7.60 -20.27
C PHE A 220 -6.41 -6.95 -20.56
N ASP A 221 -6.86 -7.02 -21.81
CA ASP A 221 -8.13 -6.50 -22.30
C ASP A 221 -8.98 -7.70 -22.76
N VAL A 222 -9.89 -8.13 -21.91
CA VAL A 222 -10.55 -9.45 -21.97
C VAL A 222 -12.05 -9.26 -22.11
N TYR A 223 -12.64 -9.78 -23.20
CA TYR A 223 -14.05 -9.61 -23.51
C TYR A 223 -14.71 -10.97 -23.78
N PRO A 224 -15.22 -11.67 -22.75
CA PRO A 224 -15.92 -12.95 -22.92
C PRO A 224 -17.15 -12.85 -23.85
N THR A 225 -17.11 -13.50 -25.01
CA THR A 225 -18.21 -13.48 -26.00
C THR A 225 -19.06 -14.75 -26.07
N HIS A 226 -18.82 -15.77 -25.23
CA HIS A 226 -19.51 -17.07 -25.29
C HIS A 226 -19.92 -17.66 -23.95
N ASP A 227 -20.94 -18.51 -24.02
CA ASP A 227 -21.43 -19.38 -22.95
C ASP A 227 -20.45 -20.53 -22.65
N SER A 228 -19.37 -20.20 -21.94
CA SER A 228 -18.40 -21.16 -21.45
C SER A 228 -17.68 -20.65 -20.21
N ASP A 229 -17.10 -21.56 -19.43
CA ASP A 229 -16.11 -21.22 -18.40
C ASP A 229 -15.01 -20.36 -18.99
N TYR A 230 -14.77 -19.18 -18.42
CA TYR A 230 -13.70 -18.31 -18.88
C TYR A 230 -13.09 -17.49 -17.74
N ILE A 231 -11.76 -17.49 -17.67
CA ILE A 231 -11.00 -16.90 -16.57
C ILE A 231 -9.88 -16.00 -17.12
N GLY A 232 -9.65 -14.82 -16.51
CA GLY A 232 -8.53 -13.96 -16.92
C GLY A 232 -7.19 -14.65 -16.69
N ILE A 233 -6.87 -14.94 -15.43
CA ILE A 233 -5.66 -15.65 -15.00
C ILE A 233 -6.03 -16.84 -14.07
N ASP A 234 -5.80 -18.08 -14.50
CA ASP A 234 -6.14 -19.32 -13.76
C ASP A 234 -4.84 -19.97 -13.21
N VAL A 235 -4.61 -19.87 -11.90
CA VAL A 235 -3.42 -20.35 -11.19
C VAL A 235 -3.77 -21.59 -10.37
N LYS A 236 -3.17 -22.75 -10.68
CA LYS A 236 -3.56 -24.04 -10.11
C LYS A 236 -2.35 -24.91 -9.76
N ASN A 237 -2.26 -25.34 -8.50
CA ASN A 237 -1.14 -26.15 -7.97
C ASN A 237 0.24 -25.47 -8.18
N ALA A 238 0.30 -24.14 -8.03
CA ALA A 238 1.42 -23.30 -8.45
C ALA A 238 1.86 -22.32 -7.34
N ASN A 239 2.67 -22.82 -6.41
CA ASN A 239 3.13 -22.07 -5.24
C ASN A 239 4.06 -20.90 -5.59
N ASN A 240 4.07 -19.86 -4.77
CA ASN A 240 4.89 -18.65 -4.91
C ASN A 240 4.66 -17.91 -6.25
N THR A 241 3.42 -17.92 -6.76
CA THR A 241 3.05 -17.20 -8.00
C THR A 241 2.86 -15.70 -7.73
N VAL A 242 3.42 -14.82 -8.57
CA VAL A 242 3.42 -13.36 -8.34
C VAL A 242 2.82 -12.60 -9.52
N ILE A 243 1.60 -12.08 -9.35
CA ILE A 243 0.85 -11.25 -10.30
C ILE A 243 0.97 -9.79 -9.84
N LYS A 244 1.76 -8.96 -10.52
CA LYS A 244 2.00 -7.58 -10.06
C LYS A 244 2.10 -6.48 -11.11
N ASN A 245 1.70 -5.26 -10.74
CA ASN A 245 1.73 -4.08 -11.60
C ASN A 245 0.96 -4.26 -12.94
N ASN A 246 -0.04 -5.14 -13.01
CA ASN A 246 -0.79 -5.40 -14.23
C ASN A 246 -2.05 -4.54 -14.29
N ILE A 247 -2.51 -4.25 -15.50
CA ILE A 247 -3.85 -3.70 -15.75
C ILE A 247 -4.69 -4.83 -16.34
N ILE A 248 -5.86 -5.08 -15.75
CA ILE A 248 -6.75 -6.18 -16.14
C ILE A 248 -8.17 -5.62 -16.31
N ASN A 249 -8.54 -5.37 -17.57
CA ASN A 249 -9.87 -4.98 -17.99
C ASN A 249 -10.63 -6.25 -18.41
N TYR A 250 -11.65 -6.66 -17.66
CA TYR A 250 -12.43 -7.88 -17.92
C TYR A 250 -13.91 -7.51 -18.14
N ASN A 251 -14.36 -7.41 -19.39
CA ASN A 251 -15.66 -6.85 -19.73
C ASN A 251 -16.60 -7.91 -20.34
N MET A 252 -17.40 -8.54 -19.48
CA MET A 252 -18.39 -9.56 -19.83
C MET A 252 -19.77 -8.92 -20.00
N SER A 253 -20.01 -8.31 -21.17
CA SER A 253 -21.18 -7.46 -21.43
C SER A 253 -22.40 -8.17 -22.03
N GLY A 254 -22.42 -9.51 -22.08
CA GLY A 254 -23.46 -10.31 -22.75
C GLY A 254 -24.47 -10.95 -21.80
N LEU A 255 -25.65 -11.29 -22.34
CA LEU A 255 -26.58 -12.24 -21.71
C LEU A 255 -25.96 -13.64 -21.83
N LEU A 256 -25.59 -14.26 -20.70
CA LEU A 256 -24.83 -15.51 -20.67
C LEU A 256 -25.46 -16.51 -19.68
N TYR A 257 -25.38 -17.79 -20.02
CA TYR A 257 -26.13 -18.87 -19.39
C TYR A 257 -25.71 -19.12 -17.93
N PRO A 258 -26.64 -19.61 -17.07
CA PRO A 258 -26.48 -19.55 -15.61
C PRO A 258 -25.40 -20.43 -14.98
N ASN A 259 -24.80 -21.37 -15.72
CA ASN A 259 -24.08 -22.52 -15.15
C ASN A 259 -22.56 -22.56 -15.44
N TYR A 260 -21.95 -21.46 -15.86
CA TYR A 260 -20.53 -21.37 -16.22
C TYR A 260 -19.72 -20.56 -15.21
N TYR A 261 -18.43 -20.85 -15.05
CA TYR A 261 -17.51 -20.15 -14.13
C TYR A 261 -16.83 -18.94 -14.78
N ASN A 262 -16.88 -17.77 -14.14
CA ASN A 262 -16.15 -16.59 -14.61
C ASN A 262 -15.42 -15.84 -13.50
N TYR A 263 -14.08 -15.93 -13.51
CA TYR A 263 -13.21 -15.27 -12.54
C TYR A 263 -12.21 -14.36 -13.26
N VAL A 264 -11.94 -13.17 -12.74
CA VAL A 264 -10.88 -12.32 -13.33
C VAL A 264 -9.50 -12.90 -12.98
N ILE A 265 -9.32 -13.32 -11.72
CA ILE A 265 -8.20 -14.17 -11.28
C ILE A 265 -8.77 -15.34 -10.46
N ARG A 266 -8.29 -16.56 -10.71
CA ARG A 266 -8.54 -17.72 -9.83
C ARG A 266 -7.23 -18.34 -9.35
N LEU A 267 -7.20 -18.74 -8.08
CA LEU A 267 -6.04 -19.29 -7.37
C LEU A 267 -6.46 -20.55 -6.59
N VAL A 268 -5.99 -21.73 -6.98
CA VAL A 268 -6.34 -23.01 -6.31
C VAL A 268 -5.09 -23.82 -5.97
N ASN A 269 -5.01 -24.38 -4.76
CA ASN A 269 -3.87 -25.18 -4.27
C ASN A 269 -2.50 -24.50 -4.44
N SER A 270 -2.42 -23.17 -4.32
CA SER A 270 -1.30 -22.36 -4.80
C SER A 270 -0.78 -21.42 -3.72
N ASN A 271 -0.05 -22.00 -2.76
CA ASN A 271 0.41 -21.35 -1.54
C ASN A 271 1.40 -20.20 -1.81
N ASN A 272 1.43 -19.21 -0.91
CA ASN A 272 2.30 -18.02 -0.94
C ASN A 272 2.17 -17.16 -2.20
N ALA A 273 1.04 -17.22 -2.92
CA ALA A 273 0.81 -16.37 -4.07
C ALA A 273 0.65 -14.90 -3.66
N THR A 274 1.10 -13.98 -4.49
CA THR A 274 1.04 -12.54 -4.25
C THR A 274 0.40 -11.83 -5.44
N ILE A 275 -0.72 -11.16 -5.21
CA ILE A 275 -1.41 -10.28 -6.15
C ILE A 275 -1.19 -8.85 -5.64
N GLN A 276 -0.34 -8.07 -6.30
CA GLN A 276 0.13 -6.78 -5.78
C GLN A 276 0.14 -5.63 -6.81
N ASN A 277 -0.30 -4.44 -6.41
CA ASN A 277 -0.28 -3.22 -7.24
C ASN A 277 -1.00 -3.37 -8.61
N ASN A 278 -2.01 -4.23 -8.74
CA ASN A 278 -2.73 -4.40 -10.00
C ASN A 278 -3.96 -3.47 -10.04
N THR A 279 -4.30 -2.99 -11.24
CA THR A 279 -5.58 -2.31 -11.51
C THR A 279 -6.51 -3.32 -12.19
N ILE A 280 -7.61 -3.69 -11.54
CA ILE A 280 -8.58 -4.67 -12.02
C ILE A 280 -9.92 -3.97 -12.22
N ASN A 281 -10.33 -3.79 -13.47
CA ASN A 281 -11.62 -3.21 -13.86
C ASN A 281 -12.48 -4.31 -14.49
N ALA A 282 -13.54 -4.75 -13.81
CA ALA A 282 -14.37 -5.84 -14.31
C ALA A 282 -15.84 -5.42 -14.50
N VAL A 283 -16.46 -5.90 -15.57
CA VAL A 283 -17.91 -5.93 -15.74
C VAL A 283 -18.32 -7.39 -15.72
N LEU A 284 -19.11 -7.79 -14.73
CA LEU A 284 -19.48 -9.18 -14.46
C LEU A 284 -21.01 -9.31 -14.34
N PRO A 285 -21.63 -10.41 -14.80
CA PRO A 285 -23.04 -10.68 -14.57
C PRO A 285 -23.26 -11.26 -13.18
N PHE A 286 -24.38 -10.92 -12.53
CA PHE A 286 -24.85 -11.65 -11.35
C PHE A 286 -25.27 -13.09 -11.72
N LYS A 287 -25.02 -14.08 -10.84
CA LYS A 287 -25.38 -15.50 -11.07
C LYS A 287 -25.95 -16.16 -9.82
N SER A 288 -26.51 -17.36 -9.97
CA SER A 288 -26.98 -18.14 -8.82
C SER A 288 -25.86 -18.92 -8.16
N VAL A 289 -25.88 -18.98 -6.83
CA VAL A 289 -25.09 -19.92 -6.02
C VAL A 289 -25.44 -21.37 -6.42
N ASN A 290 -24.43 -22.19 -6.65
CA ASN A 290 -24.53 -23.58 -7.09
C ASN A 290 -24.47 -24.56 -5.90
N TYR A 291 -25.59 -24.67 -5.17
CA TYR A 291 -25.76 -25.58 -4.03
C TYR A 291 -25.62 -27.09 -4.32
N ASN A 292 -25.25 -27.49 -5.55
CA ASN A 292 -24.92 -28.88 -5.89
C ASN A 292 -23.44 -29.22 -5.70
N VAL A 293 -22.58 -28.21 -5.52
CA VAL A 293 -21.16 -28.39 -5.18
C VAL A 293 -21.04 -28.67 -3.68
N THR A 294 -20.09 -29.53 -3.30
CA THR A 294 -19.76 -29.73 -1.89
C THR A 294 -19.16 -28.46 -1.31
N PHE A 295 -19.96 -27.76 -0.51
CA PHE A 295 -19.58 -26.54 0.21
C PHE A 295 -18.63 -26.85 1.40
N PRO A 296 -17.70 -25.95 1.75
CA PRO A 296 -17.37 -24.71 1.03
C PRO A 296 -16.37 -24.95 -0.11
N ASN A 297 -16.55 -24.22 -1.20
CA ASN A 297 -15.72 -24.31 -2.40
C ASN A 297 -15.97 -23.04 -3.25
N ILE A 298 -14.96 -22.40 -3.84
CA ILE A 298 -15.20 -21.21 -4.69
C ILE A 298 -16.06 -21.52 -5.91
N ASP A 299 -16.12 -22.80 -6.34
CA ASP A 299 -17.00 -23.27 -7.40
C ASP A 299 -18.50 -23.34 -6.95
N THR A 300 -18.87 -22.96 -5.71
CA THR A 300 -20.27 -22.63 -5.40
C THR A 300 -20.70 -21.34 -6.09
N ASP A 301 -19.80 -20.38 -6.23
CA ASP A 301 -20.11 -19.04 -6.70
C ASP A 301 -19.52 -18.81 -8.08
N LEU A 302 -20.42 -18.90 -9.06
CA LEU A 302 -20.11 -19.05 -10.49
C LEU A 302 -19.48 -17.79 -11.13
N VAL A 303 -19.24 -16.75 -10.34
CA VAL A 303 -18.68 -15.47 -10.78
C VAL A 303 -18.02 -14.73 -9.62
N ALA A 304 -16.76 -14.34 -9.76
CA ALA A 304 -16.12 -13.41 -8.82
C ALA A 304 -15.02 -12.56 -9.48
N GLY A 305 -14.64 -11.46 -8.85
CA GLY A 305 -13.42 -10.73 -9.19
C GLY A 305 -12.17 -11.60 -8.98
N ILE A 306 -11.91 -12.01 -7.73
CA ILE A 306 -10.81 -12.90 -7.36
C ILE A 306 -11.35 -14.10 -6.56
N GLY A 307 -11.15 -15.32 -7.05
CA GLY A 307 -11.48 -16.55 -6.33
C GLY A 307 -10.22 -17.27 -5.81
N ILE A 308 -10.15 -17.56 -4.50
CA ILE A 308 -9.01 -18.23 -3.86
C ILE A 308 -9.47 -19.47 -3.09
N GLN A 309 -8.87 -20.63 -3.35
CA GLN A 309 -9.15 -21.87 -2.63
C GLN A 309 -7.89 -22.65 -2.24
N SER A 310 -7.87 -23.17 -1.01
CA SER A 310 -6.83 -24.07 -0.49
C SER A 310 -5.39 -23.56 -0.72
N SER A 311 -5.20 -22.24 -0.63
CA SER A 311 -3.99 -21.52 -1.08
C SER A 311 -3.42 -20.68 0.06
N HIS A 312 -2.78 -21.35 1.01
CA HIS A 312 -2.29 -20.75 2.25
C HIS A 312 -1.18 -19.73 2.03
N GLY A 313 -1.06 -18.70 2.88
CA GLY A 313 0.01 -17.71 2.78
C GLY A 313 -0.21 -16.64 1.70
N PHE A 314 -1.42 -16.55 1.13
CA PHE A 314 -1.74 -15.63 0.03
C PHE A 314 -1.65 -14.16 0.45
N LYS A 315 -1.37 -13.27 -0.50
CA LYS A 315 -1.23 -11.83 -0.26
C LYS A 315 -1.93 -11.01 -1.33
N LEU A 316 -2.93 -10.23 -0.94
CA LEU A 316 -3.61 -9.22 -1.76
C LEU A 316 -3.18 -7.84 -1.26
N LEU A 317 -2.25 -7.19 -1.98
CA LEU A 317 -1.56 -5.98 -1.51
C LEU A 317 -1.70 -4.80 -2.47
N ASN A 318 -2.22 -3.67 -1.99
CA ASN A 318 -2.21 -2.38 -2.71
C ASN A 318 -2.85 -2.44 -4.13
N ASN A 319 -3.83 -3.31 -4.36
CA ASN A 319 -4.52 -3.39 -5.64
C ASN A 319 -5.69 -2.39 -5.69
N THR A 320 -6.00 -1.89 -6.88
CA THR A 320 -7.27 -1.19 -7.16
C THR A 320 -8.18 -2.16 -7.88
N ILE A 321 -9.28 -2.55 -7.26
CA ILE A 321 -10.26 -3.51 -7.78
C ILE A 321 -11.60 -2.78 -7.91
N SER A 322 -12.23 -2.86 -9.07
CA SER A 322 -13.52 -2.22 -9.34
C SER A 322 -14.40 -3.11 -10.20
N ILE A 323 -15.46 -3.63 -9.60
CA ILE A 323 -16.36 -4.64 -10.17
C ILE A 323 -17.75 -4.03 -10.39
N PHE A 324 -18.23 -4.11 -11.62
CA PHE A 324 -19.51 -3.55 -12.06
C PHE A 324 -20.49 -4.68 -12.41
N GLY A 325 -21.45 -4.92 -11.52
CA GLY A 325 -22.49 -5.94 -11.68
C GLY A 325 -23.51 -5.57 -12.77
N LYS A 326 -23.80 -6.51 -13.68
CA LYS A 326 -24.82 -6.39 -14.74
C LYS A 326 -25.88 -7.49 -14.67
N SER A 327 -27.09 -7.16 -15.11
CA SER A 327 -28.28 -7.95 -14.82
C SER A 327 -28.36 -9.32 -15.52
N PHE A 328 -28.59 -10.37 -14.73
CA PHE A 328 -29.28 -11.59 -15.15
C PHE A 328 -30.25 -12.00 -14.04
N SER A 329 -31.37 -12.67 -14.37
CA SER A 329 -32.48 -12.90 -13.43
C SER A 329 -32.69 -14.38 -13.11
N ASN A 330 -32.10 -14.84 -12.02
CA ASN A 330 -32.31 -16.17 -11.44
C ASN A 330 -32.75 -16.07 -9.97
N SER A 331 -32.98 -17.22 -9.33
CA SER A 331 -33.07 -17.33 -7.87
C SER A 331 -31.73 -16.97 -7.22
N TYR A 332 -31.73 -16.02 -6.28
CA TYR A 332 -30.55 -15.54 -5.54
C TYR A 332 -29.36 -15.12 -6.45
N PRO A 333 -29.46 -13.96 -7.12
CA PRO A 333 -28.37 -13.45 -7.95
C PRO A 333 -27.28 -12.82 -7.08
N THR A 334 -26.16 -13.53 -6.94
CA THR A 334 -24.93 -13.20 -6.20
C THR A 334 -23.84 -12.66 -7.13
N LEU A 335 -22.94 -11.85 -6.58
CA LEU A 335 -21.64 -11.48 -7.13
C LEU A 335 -20.64 -11.23 -5.98
N ASP A 336 -19.43 -11.74 -6.14
CA ASP A 336 -18.32 -11.51 -5.20
C ASP A 336 -17.22 -10.67 -5.86
N THR A 337 -16.71 -9.66 -5.18
CA THR A 337 -15.47 -9.01 -5.60
C THR A 337 -14.26 -9.87 -5.24
N ILE A 338 -14.25 -10.49 -4.05
CA ILE A 338 -13.24 -11.45 -3.61
C ILE A 338 -13.92 -12.57 -2.82
N ILE A 339 -13.70 -13.84 -3.19
CA ILE A 339 -14.15 -15.03 -2.43
C ILE A 339 -12.95 -15.93 -2.07
N ILE A 340 -12.84 -16.33 -0.80
CA ILE A 340 -11.68 -17.04 -0.24
C ILE A 340 -12.13 -18.22 0.62
N VAL A 341 -11.69 -19.43 0.25
CA VAL A 341 -12.07 -20.70 0.88
C VAL A 341 -10.83 -21.47 1.35
N GLN A 342 -10.84 -22.04 2.56
CA GLN A 342 -9.82 -23.00 3.04
C GLN A 342 -8.36 -22.49 2.98
N SER A 343 -8.14 -21.18 3.10
CA SER A 343 -6.87 -20.53 2.75
C SER A 343 -6.21 -19.77 3.92
N ASN A 344 -5.73 -20.50 4.91
CA ASN A 344 -5.08 -19.95 6.12
C ASN A 344 -3.83 -19.08 5.87
N ASN A 345 -3.44 -18.25 6.84
CA ASN A 345 -2.22 -17.42 6.85
C ASN A 345 -2.22 -16.29 5.79
N GLY A 346 -3.39 -15.73 5.50
CA GLY A 346 -3.62 -14.74 4.44
C GLY A 346 -3.42 -13.29 4.87
N ILE A 347 -3.07 -12.41 3.93
CA ILE A 347 -3.02 -10.95 4.15
C ILE A 347 -3.77 -10.23 3.03
N ILE A 348 -4.73 -9.38 3.40
CA ILE A 348 -5.48 -8.48 2.51
C ILE A 348 -5.25 -7.06 3.01
N SER A 349 -4.36 -6.30 2.36
CA SER A 349 -4.00 -4.97 2.88
C SER A 349 -3.69 -3.90 1.84
N GLY A 350 -4.05 -2.65 2.16
CA GLY A 350 -3.81 -1.48 1.31
C GLY A 350 -4.65 -1.40 0.04
N ASN A 351 -5.64 -2.29 -0.14
CA ASN A 351 -6.40 -2.37 -1.39
C ASN A 351 -7.53 -1.33 -1.42
N VAL A 352 -7.84 -0.82 -2.62
CA VAL A 352 -9.09 -0.10 -2.90
C VAL A 352 -10.02 -1.10 -3.60
N ILE A 353 -11.17 -1.38 -3.01
CA ILE A 353 -12.12 -2.40 -3.46
C ILE A 353 -13.48 -1.72 -3.67
N ASN A 354 -13.94 -1.64 -4.91
CA ASN A 354 -15.22 -1.06 -5.25
C ASN A 354 -16.14 -2.11 -5.89
N GLU A 355 -17.35 -2.28 -5.37
CA GLU A 355 -18.40 -3.06 -6.04
C GLU A 355 -19.64 -2.21 -6.31
N THR A 356 -20.24 -2.34 -7.49
CA THR A 356 -21.36 -1.50 -7.92
C THR A 356 -22.34 -2.29 -8.77
N ASP A 357 -23.58 -2.45 -8.28
CA ASP A 357 -24.70 -2.88 -9.13
C ASP A 357 -25.13 -1.72 -10.04
N THR A 358 -24.95 -1.90 -11.35
CA THR A 358 -25.21 -0.84 -12.33
C THR A 358 -26.66 -0.78 -12.85
N ASN A 359 -27.61 -1.47 -12.20
CA ASN A 359 -28.94 -1.72 -12.75
C ASN A 359 -30.06 -1.30 -11.77
N ASN A 360 -30.61 -0.08 -11.96
CA ASN A 360 -31.64 0.55 -11.12
C ASN A 360 -33.04 -0.14 -11.12
N ASN A 361 -33.14 -1.40 -11.53
CA ASN A 361 -34.34 -2.21 -11.38
C ASN A 361 -34.35 -2.80 -9.96
N ALA A 362 -35.26 -2.33 -9.10
CA ALA A 362 -35.35 -2.68 -7.68
C ALA A 362 -35.67 -4.18 -7.43
N THR A 363 -34.64 -5.00 -7.59
CA THR A 363 -34.65 -6.47 -7.55
C THR A 363 -33.80 -6.93 -6.37
N VAL A 364 -34.02 -8.17 -5.91
CA VAL A 364 -33.13 -8.80 -4.93
C VAL A 364 -31.80 -9.14 -5.61
N LYS A 365 -30.67 -8.74 -5.02
CA LYS A 365 -29.28 -9.08 -5.42
C LYS A 365 -28.41 -9.18 -4.18
N TYR A 366 -27.36 -9.99 -4.22
CA TYR A 366 -26.40 -10.19 -3.13
C TYR A 366 -25.02 -9.81 -3.64
N LEU A 367 -24.35 -8.87 -2.97
CA LEU A 367 -23.00 -8.40 -3.32
C LEU A 367 -22.09 -8.62 -2.11
N TYR A 368 -20.86 -9.11 -2.33
CA TYR A 368 -19.88 -9.34 -1.26
C TYR A 368 -18.49 -8.83 -1.64
N GLY A 369 -18.00 -7.82 -0.89
CA GLY A 369 -16.69 -7.21 -1.15
C GLY A 369 -15.52 -8.15 -0.89
N ILE A 370 -15.58 -8.87 0.23
CA ILE A 370 -14.70 -9.97 0.62
C ILE A 370 -15.56 -11.02 1.32
N ASP A 371 -15.64 -12.24 0.78
CA ASP A 371 -16.34 -13.38 1.39
C ASP A 371 -15.34 -14.49 1.80
N LEU A 372 -15.44 -14.98 3.04
CA LEU A 372 -14.46 -15.85 3.69
C LEU A 372 -15.09 -17.14 4.25
N TYR A 373 -14.50 -18.30 3.94
CA TYR A 373 -14.96 -19.61 4.41
C TYR A 373 -13.81 -20.52 4.90
N GLU A 374 -14.03 -21.23 6.01
CA GLU A 374 -13.18 -22.33 6.51
C GLU A 374 -11.68 -21.98 6.63
N LEU A 375 -11.33 -20.84 7.23
CA LEU A 375 -9.95 -20.33 7.22
C LEU A 375 -9.49 -19.72 8.55
N SER A 376 -8.18 -19.71 8.78
CA SER A 376 -7.57 -19.21 10.03
C SER A 376 -6.33 -18.36 9.81
N ASN A 377 -6.02 -17.48 10.76
CA ASN A 377 -4.88 -16.56 10.73
C ASN A 377 -4.90 -15.68 9.48
N VAL A 378 -5.87 -14.78 9.36
CA VAL A 378 -6.02 -13.87 8.21
C VAL A 378 -6.17 -12.44 8.69
N THR A 379 -5.35 -11.54 8.15
CA THR A 379 -5.41 -10.10 8.42
C THR A 379 -6.05 -9.35 7.25
N ILE A 380 -7.11 -8.60 7.53
CA ILE A 380 -7.73 -7.63 6.62
C ILE A 380 -7.45 -6.24 7.19
N SER A 381 -6.53 -5.47 6.61
CA SER A 381 -6.23 -4.15 7.18
C SER A 381 -5.80 -3.05 6.22
N ASN A 382 -6.08 -1.79 6.58
CA ASN A 382 -5.74 -0.62 5.77
C ASN A 382 -6.39 -0.63 4.35
N ASN A 383 -7.52 -1.32 4.17
CA ASN A 383 -8.25 -1.35 2.90
C ASN A 383 -9.34 -0.26 2.87
N ASN A 384 -9.67 0.22 1.67
CA ASN A 384 -10.82 1.08 1.42
C ASN A 384 -11.85 0.30 0.59
N ILE A 385 -12.96 -0.10 1.21
CA ILE A 385 -13.99 -0.95 0.58
C ILE A 385 -15.28 -0.13 0.42
N THR A 386 -15.69 0.12 -0.81
CA THR A 386 -16.91 0.85 -1.16
C THR A 386 -17.88 -0.05 -1.91
N MET A 387 -19.14 -0.10 -1.47
CA MET A 387 -20.19 -0.87 -2.14
C MET A 387 -21.43 -0.03 -2.39
N TYR A 388 -22.01 -0.16 -3.58
CA TYR A 388 -23.22 0.56 -3.97
C TYR A 388 -24.22 -0.36 -4.69
N SER A 389 -25.45 -0.39 -4.18
CA SER A 389 -26.56 -1.14 -4.74
C SER A 389 -27.87 -0.32 -4.70
N PRO A 390 -28.41 0.12 -5.86
CA PRO A 390 -29.76 0.68 -5.92
C PRO A 390 -30.86 -0.41 -5.77
N SER A 391 -30.44 -1.67 -5.64
CA SER A 391 -31.24 -2.88 -5.52
C SER A 391 -31.44 -3.28 -4.05
N GLY A 392 -32.04 -4.46 -3.81
CA GLY A 392 -32.50 -4.90 -2.50
C GLY A 392 -33.99 -4.65 -2.30
N GLN A 393 -34.62 -5.47 -1.46
CA GLN A 393 -36.04 -5.36 -1.13
C GLN A 393 -36.32 -5.68 0.33
N VAL A 394 -37.20 -4.87 0.95
CA VAL A 394 -37.90 -5.21 2.19
C VAL A 394 -39.04 -6.18 1.87
N SER A 395 -38.68 -7.37 1.36
CA SER A 395 -39.62 -8.46 1.07
C SER A 395 -40.22 -9.03 2.38
N PRO A 396 -41.18 -9.97 2.33
CA PRO A 396 -41.78 -10.55 3.55
C PRO A 396 -40.79 -11.17 4.55
N GLN A 397 -39.55 -11.51 4.13
CA GLN A 397 -38.45 -11.87 5.04
C GLN A 397 -37.37 -10.78 5.16
N GLY A 398 -37.23 -9.91 4.15
CA GLY A 398 -36.02 -9.11 3.86
C GLY A 398 -35.11 -9.87 2.90
N ALA A 399 -34.64 -9.23 1.82
CA ALA A 399 -33.82 -9.90 0.81
C ALA A 399 -32.98 -8.92 -0.04
N GLY A 400 -31.71 -9.29 -0.24
CA GLY A 400 -30.76 -8.60 -1.12
C GLY A 400 -29.93 -7.53 -0.40
N THR A 401 -28.61 -7.68 -0.49
CA THR A 401 -27.58 -7.23 0.48
C THR A 401 -26.31 -6.73 -0.24
N ALA A 402 -25.47 -5.97 0.46
CA ALA A 402 -24.16 -5.53 -0.06
C ALA A 402 -23.10 -5.43 1.06
N TYR A 403 -22.46 -6.55 1.42
CA TYR A 403 -21.59 -6.61 2.60
C TYR A 403 -20.09 -6.43 2.24
N PRO A 404 -19.40 -5.38 2.74
CA PRO A 404 -17.97 -5.17 2.52
C PRO A 404 -17.09 -6.34 2.96
N ILE A 405 -17.45 -6.99 4.07
CA ILE A 405 -16.79 -8.21 4.56
C ILE A 405 -17.87 -9.19 5.04
N GLN A 406 -17.81 -10.44 4.57
CA GLN A 406 -18.55 -11.59 5.05
C GLN A 406 -17.59 -12.68 5.54
N ILE A 407 -17.94 -13.32 6.67
CA ILE A 407 -17.17 -14.42 7.27
C ILE A 407 -18.12 -15.55 7.65
N THR A 408 -17.80 -16.76 7.20
CA THR A 408 -18.53 -17.98 7.55
C THR A 408 -17.59 -19.01 8.15
N GLY A 409 -17.91 -19.44 9.36
CA GLY A 409 -17.13 -20.40 10.14
C GLY A 409 -17.05 -21.81 9.55
N PRO A 410 -16.20 -22.68 10.10
CA PRO A 410 -15.27 -22.41 11.20
C PRO A 410 -14.12 -21.47 10.79
N VAL A 411 -13.77 -20.52 11.65
CA VAL A 411 -12.60 -19.63 11.48
C VAL A 411 -11.89 -19.39 12.81
N SER A 412 -10.61 -19.04 12.78
CA SER A 412 -9.89 -18.55 13.97
C SER A 412 -8.85 -17.50 13.62
N ASP A 413 -8.53 -16.62 14.57
CA ASP A 413 -7.43 -15.65 14.44
C ASP A 413 -7.62 -14.74 13.21
N ILE A 414 -8.85 -14.25 13.02
CA ILE A 414 -9.20 -13.32 11.94
C ILE A 414 -9.16 -11.90 12.48
N PHE A 415 -8.28 -11.07 11.92
CA PHE A 415 -8.04 -9.70 12.36
C PHE A 415 -8.49 -8.69 11.31
N ILE A 416 -9.49 -7.88 11.63
CA ILE A 416 -10.03 -6.83 10.74
C ILE A 416 -9.72 -5.47 11.34
N HIS A 417 -8.77 -4.71 10.78
CA HIS A 417 -8.38 -3.42 11.37
C HIS A 417 -7.92 -2.30 10.45
N ASP A 418 -8.05 -1.05 10.91
CA ASP A 418 -7.68 0.16 10.16
C ASP A 418 -8.35 0.27 8.77
N ASN A 419 -9.48 -0.42 8.52
CA ASN A 419 -10.18 -0.37 7.24
C ASN A 419 -11.19 0.79 7.19
N ASN A 420 -11.47 1.26 5.98
CA ASN A 420 -12.55 2.20 5.68
C ASN A 420 -13.63 1.46 4.86
N LEU A 421 -14.74 1.10 5.51
CA LEU A 421 -15.85 0.36 4.93
C LEU A 421 -17.04 1.30 4.71
N THR A 422 -17.51 1.44 3.48
CA THR A 422 -18.70 2.23 3.13
C THR A 422 -19.63 1.41 2.26
N THR A 423 -20.89 1.24 2.64
CA THR A 423 -21.89 0.52 1.83
C THR A 423 -23.25 1.22 1.82
N GLU A 424 -23.84 1.34 0.64
CA GLU A 424 -25.22 1.80 0.42
C GLU A 424 -26.03 0.73 -0.32
N ASN A 425 -27.16 0.31 0.25
CA ASN A 425 -28.09 -0.66 -0.36
C ASN A 425 -29.54 -0.22 -0.11
N ASN A 426 -30.44 -0.43 -1.08
CA ASN A 426 -31.86 -0.05 -0.95
C ASN A 426 -32.71 -1.12 -0.19
N GLY A 427 -32.07 -2.18 0.30
CA GLY A 427 -32.60 -3.23 1.17
C GLY A 427 -31.77 -3.41 2.47
N PRO A 428 -31.79 -4.59 3.10
CA PRO A 428 -30.93 -4.90 4.26
C PRO A 428 -29.44 -4.68 3.95
N ASN A 429 -28.63 -4.23 4.92
CA ASN A 429 -27.23 -3.89 4.67
C ASN A 429 -26.33 -4.04 5.91
N LEU A 430 -25.15 -4.65 5.75
CA LEU A 430 -24.21 -4.90 6.85
C LEU A 430 -22.81 -4.44 6.45
N GLY A 431 -22.07 -3.80 7.36
CA GLY A 431 -20.67 -3.40 7.13
C GLY A 431 -19.70 -4.57 7.27
N ILE A 432 -19.90 -5.38 8.31
CA ILE A 432 -19.28 -6.69 8.51
C ILE A 432 -20.39 -7.68 8.91
N TYR A 433 -20.40 -8.86 8.30
CA TYR A 433 -21.26 -9.99 8.68
C TYR A 433 -20.40 -11.21 9.00
N SER A 434 -20.58 -11.79 10.19
CA SER A 434 -19.82 -12.98 10.61
C SER A 434 -20.71 -14.02 11.27
N GLN A 435 -20.55 -15.30 10.90
CA GLN A 435 -21.44 -16.37 11.34
C GLN A 435 -20.73 -17.70 11.65
N ASN A 436 -21.13 -18.36 12.75
CA ASN A 436 -20.62 -19.69 13.14
C ASN A 436 -21.39 -20.89 12.58
N TYR A 437 -22.25 -20.69 11.57
CA TYR A 437 -23.25 -21.67 11.12
C TYR A 437 -22.70 -23.07 10.78
N TYR A 438 -21.49 -23.17 10.21
CA TYR A 438 -20.84 -24.46 9.89
C TYR A 438 -19.74 -24.86 10.90
N GLY A 439 -19.41 -24.03 11.89
CA GLY A 439 -18.40 -24.32 12.90
C GLY A 439 -17.92 -23.07 13.67
N THR A 440 -17.22 -23.31 14.77
CA THR A 440 -16.76 -22.28 15.72
C THR A 440 -15.96 -21.15 15.06
N THR A 441 -16.21 -19.92 15.51
CA THR A 441 -15.50 -18.72 15.02
C THR A 441 -14.84 -17.94 16.16
N ASN A 442 -13.66 -17.41 15.90
CA ASN A 442 -12.94 -16.48 16.76
C ASN A 442 -12.36 -15.35 15.91
N ILE A 443 -12.86 -14.13 16.10
CA ILE A 443 -12.52 -12.94 15.31
C ILE A 443 -12.20 -11.71 16.19
N THR A 444 -11.44 -10.76 15.64
CA THR A 444 -11.06 -9.51 16.29
C THR A 444 -11.19 -8.34 15.31
N ILE A 445 -12.01 -7.34 15.66
CA ILE A 445 -12.40 -6.21 14.79
C ILE A 445 -12.05 -4.90 15.51
N TYR A 446 -11.09 -4.11 15.00
CA TYR A 446 -10.67 -2.89 15.68
C TYR A 446 -10.16 -1.75 14.78
N ASN A 447 -10.17 -0.50 15.24
CA ASN A 447 -9.72 0.68 14.47
C ASN A 447 -10.45 0.93 13.12
N ASN A 448 -11.56 0.25 12.81
CA ASN A 448 -12.22 0.41 11.51
C ASN A 448 -13.15 1.63 11.50
N PHE A 449 -13.18 2.35 10.38
CA PHE A 449 -14.29 3.24 10.04
C PHE A 449 -15.32 2.44 9.24
N ILE A 450 -16.57 2.43 9.71
CA ILE A 450 -17.68 1.67 9.12
C ILE A 450 -18.87 2.60 8.91
N ASN A 451 -19.35 2.73 7.68
CA ASN A 451 -20.51 3.56 7.32
C ASN A 451 -21.50 2.75 6.49
N VAL A 452 -22.70 2.51 7.02
CA VAL A 452 -23.70 1.61 6.45
C VAL A 452 -25.03 2.34 6.27
N THR A 453 -25.43 2.52 5.01
CA THR A 453 -26.76 3.03 4.64
C THR A 453 -27.60 1.88 4.09
N GLY A 454 -28.76 1.63 4.69
CA GLY A 454 -29.63 0.49 4.35
C GLY A 454 -31.10 0.76 4.64
N ARG A 455 -32.00 -0.13 4.23
CA ARG A 455 -33.45 -0.01 4.44
C ARG A 455 -33.98 -1.08 5.40
N ALA A 456 -34.04 -0.75 6.68
CA ALA A 456 -34.47 -1.68 7.74
C ALA A 456 -35.99 -1.79 7.90
N SER A 457 -36.48 -2.88 8.51
CA SER A 457 -37.90 -3.03 8.90
C SER A 457 -38.09 -3.93 10.12
N ASP A 458 -39.33 -4.25 10.49
CA ASP A 458 -39.69 -5.16 11.59
C ASP A 458 -39.52 -6.66 11.20
N LYS A 459 -38.50 -6.98 10.40
CA LYS A 459 -38.24 -8.34 9.89
C LYS A 459 -36.78 -8.73 10.12
N LEU A 460 -36.57 -9.99 10.50
CA LEU A 460 -35.28 -10.53 10.96
C LEU A 460 -34.14 -10.38 9.94
N TYR A 461 -34.43 -10.63 8.65
CA TYR A 461 -33.46 -10.51 7.55
C TYR A 461 -33.61 -9.19 6.77
N ALA A 462 -34.41 -8.25 7.27
CA ALA A 462 -34.42 -6.84 6.83
C ALA A 462 -33.49 -5.99 7.71
N LEU A 463 -32.39 -6.58 8.19
CA LEU A 463 -31.44 -6.00 9.13
C LEU A 463 -30.56 -4.93 8.47
N VAL A 464 -30.26 -3.85 9.19
CA VAL A 464 -29.21 -2.88 8.83
C VAL A 464 -28.29 -2.66 10.03
N SER A 465 -27.00 -2.95 9.92
CA SER A 465 -26.05 -2.86 11.05
C SER A 465 -24.64 -2.54 10.59
N GLY A 466 -23.82 -1.94 11.45
CA GLY A 466 -22.40 -1.76 11.20
C GLY A 466 -21.68 -3.11 11.20
N ILE A 467 -21.97 -3.91 12.22
CA ILE A 467 -21.46 -5.28 12.40
C ILE A 467 -22.61 -6.17 12.87
N GLU A 468 -22.85 -7.31 12.21
CA GLU A 468 -23.68 -8.40 12.73
C GLU A 468 -22.78 -9.61 13.00
N LEU A 469 -22.72 -9.98 14.28
CA LEU A 469 -21.97 -11.09 14.83
C LEU A 469 -22.93 -12.25 15.09
N GLN A 470 -22.58 -13.47 14.66
CA GLN A 470 -23.20 -14.72 15.12
C GLN A 470 -22.09 -15.69 15.58
N ASP A 471 -21.05 -15.13 16.17
CA ASP A 471 -19.77 -15.79 16.41
C ASP A 471 -19.70 -16.54 17.74
N THR A 472 -18.84 -17.55 17.82
CA THR A 472 -18.56 -18.21 19.11
C THR A 472 -17.78 -17.28 20.04
N TYR A 473 -16.80 -16.55 19.49
CA TYR A 473 -16.10 -15.45 20.14
C TYR A 473 -15.88 -14.28 19.18
N ALA A 474 -16.17 -13.06 19.61
CA ALA A 474 -15.74 -11.85 18.91
C ALA A 474 -15.23 -10.76 19.87
N GLU A 475 -14.07 -10.21 19.54
CA GLU A 475 -13.45 -9.04 20.17
C GLU A 475 -13.69 -7.82 19.28
N VAL A 476 -14.34 -6.76 19.78
CA VAL A 476 -14.74 -5.61 18.94
C VAL A 476 -14.47 -4.29 19.66
N TYR A 477 -13.43 -3.56 19.27
CA TYR A 477 -13.03 -2.32 19.95
C TYR A 477 -12.46 -1.20 19.10
N ASN A 478 -12.56 0.05 19.56
CA ASN A 478 -12.06 1.24 18.85
C ASN A 478 -12.54 1.34 17.38
N ASN A 479 -13.74 0.86 17.06
CA ASN A 479 -14.33 1.07 15.73
C ASN A 479 -15.19 2.34 15.75
N THR A 480 -15.14 3.10 14.66
CA THR A 480 -16.06 4.24 14.42
C THR A 480 -17.14 3.79 13.45
N ILE A 481 -18.37 3.68 13.93
CA ILE A 481 -19.50 3.05 13.25
C ILE A 481 -20.65 4.05 13.08
N TYR A 482 -21.05 4.28 11.83
CA TYR A 482 -22.22 5.06 11.43
C TYR A 482 -23.22 4.16 10.71
N VAL A 483 -24.49 4.19 11.12
CA VAL A 483 -25.55 3.39 10.51
C VAL A 483 -26.81 4.22 10.25
N GLN A 484 -27.27 4.24 9.00
CA GLN A 484 -28.39 5.05 8.54
C GLN A 484 -29.48 4.23 7.87
N ASN A 485 -30.69 4.32 8.43
CA ASN A 485 -31.91 3.84 7.81
C ASN A 485 -32.40 4.79 6.70
N LEU A 486 -32.73 4.22 5.55
CA LEU A 486 -33.44 4.86 4.43
C LEU A 486 -34.97 4.92 4.65
N ASN A 487 -35.48 4.27 5.71
CA ASN A 487 -36.84 4.46 6.22
C ASN A 487 -36.84 5.44 7.40
N ASN A 488 -37.98 6.07 7.67
CA ASN A 488 -38.19 6.84 8.90
C ASN A 488 -37.99 5.95 10.14
N TYR A 489 -37.53 6.55 11.25
CA TYR A 489 -37.40 5.85 12.53
C TYR A 489 -38.71 5.19 12.97
N ILE A 490 -38.62 3.92 13.37
CA ILE A 490 -39.64 3.14 14.08
C ILE A 490 -38.88 2.22 15.05
N SER A 491 -39.26 2.20 16.33
CA SER A 491 -38.46 1.58 17.40
C SER A 491 -38.29 0.06 17.31
N ASN A 492 -39.16 -0.66 16.58
CA ASN A 492 -39.08 -2.10 16.40
C ASN A 492 -38.42 -2.54 15.07
N TYR A 493 -37.78 -1.62 14.35
CA TYR A 493 -37.03 -1.96 13.14
C TYR A 493 -35.65 -2.51 13.49
N THR A 494 -35.20 -3.52 12.73
CA THR A 494 -33.88 -4.17 12.87
C THR A 494 -32.78 -3.26 12.31
N ILE A 495 -32.49 -2.18 13.02
CA ILE A 495 -31.33 -1.32 12.77
C ILE A 495 -30.55 -1.05 14.05
N PHE A 496 -29.26 -1.39 14.00
CA PHE A 496 -28.31 -1.34 15.12
C PHE A 496 -26.95 -0.78 14.66
N GLY A 497 -25.98 -0.66 15.57
CA GLY A 497 -24.58 -0.36 15.24
C GLY A 497 -23.70 -1.61 15.26
N ILE A 498 -23.76 -2.36 16.36
CA ILE A 498 -23.28 -3.75 16.46
C ILE A 498 -24.45 -4.61 16.91
N SER A 499 -24.60 -5.81 16.37
CA SER A 499 -25.68 -6.71 16.75
C SER A 499 -25.31 -8.19 16.70
N TYR A 500 -26.05 -8.98 17.47
CA TYR A 500 -26.33 -10.38 17.24
C TYR A 500 -27.86 -10.49 17.28
N ASN A 501 -28.49 -10.41 16.11
CA ASN A 501 -29.95 -10.39 15.97
C ASN A 501 -30.46 -11.69 15.31
N GLN A 502 -29.69 -12.24 14.38
CA GLN A 502 -30.00 -13.44 13.61
C GLN A 502 -29.38 -14.68 14.29
N THR A 503 -30.15 -15.35 15.16
CA THR A 503 -29.67 -16.45 16.00
C THR A 503 -29.14 -17.66 15.24
N THR A 504 -27.95 -18.15 15.61
CA THR A 504 -27.43 -19.48 15.26
C THR A 504 -27.32 -20.39 16.50
N PRO A 505 -27.05 -21.70 16.33
CA PRO A 505 -26.92 -22.62 17.45
C PRO A 505 -25.55 -22.51 18.14
N GLY A 506 -25.52 -22.23 19.44
CA GLY A 506 -24.31 -22.32 20.24
C GLY A 506 -24.32 -21.40 21.47
N ASN A 507 -23.18 -21.33 22.13
CA ASN A 507 -22.86 -20.24 23.04
C ASN A 507 -22.13 -19.15 22.25
N HIS A 508 -22.45 -17.90 22.57
CA HIS A 508 -21.93 -16.70 21.93
C HIS A 508 -21.36 -15.77 23.00
N THR A 509 -20.07 -15.47 22.90
CA THR A 509 -19.37 -14.56 23.82
C THR A 509 -18.80 -13.39 23.03
N PHE A 510 -19.17 -12.17 23.41
CA PHE A 510 -18.70 -10.94 22.75
C PHE A 510 -18.09 -9.99 23.76
N ASN A 511 -16.90 -9.47 23.47
CA ASN A 511 -16.32 -8.34 24.18
C ASN A 511 -16.40 -7.10 23.27
N ILE A 512 -17.29 -6.17 23.60
CA ILE A 512 -17.59 -4.98 22.78
C ILE A 512 -17.26 -3.74 23.62
N HIS A 513 -16.13 -3.10 23.34
CA HIS A 513 -15.69 -1.95 24.14
C HIS A 513 -15.07 -0.83 23.33
N ASP A 514 -14.99 0.38 23.89
CA ASP A 514 -14.19 1.49 23.31
C ASP A 514 -14.62 1.97 21.90
N ASN A 515 -15.74 1.49 21.35
CA ASN A 515 -16.23 1.87 20.02
C ASN A 515 -17.01 3.19 20.04
N THR A 516 -16.91 3.98 18.97
CA THR A 516 -17.81 5.11 18.68
C THR A 516 -18.92 4.64 17.76
N ILE A 517 -20.17 4.64 18.23
CA ILE A 517 -21.34 4.14 17.49
C ILE A 517 -22.43 5.21 17.41
N ARG A 518 -22.86 5.54 16.20
CA ARG A 518 -24.00 6.43 15.91
C ARG A 518 -24.97 5.77 14.94
N THR A 519 -26.23 5.66 15.32
CA THR A 519 -27.30 5.10 14.49
C THR A 519 -28.59 5.91 14.56
N ASN A 520 -29.41 5.90 13.50
CA ASN A 520 -30.79 6.38 13.58
C ASN A 520 -31.81 5.24 13.87
N GLY A 521 -31.31 4.09 14.34
CA GLY A 521 -32.10 3.01 14.94
C GLY A 521 -32.47 3.27 16.41
N HIS A 522 -32.99 2.24 17.07
CA HIS A 522 -33.43 2.30 18.47
C HIS A 522 -32.31 1.94 19.47
N TYR A 523 -31.57 0.85 19.20
CA TYR A 523 -30.41 0.41 19.99
C TYR A 523 -29.11 0.59 19.19
N ALA A 524 -28.01 0.91 19.88
CA ALA A 524 -26.67 0.95 19.28
C ALA A 524 -26.01 -0.44 19.32
N VAL A 525 -26.24 -1.19 20.40
CA VAL A 525 -25.79 -2.58 20.56
C VAL A 525 -27.00 -3.47 20.87
N TYR A 526 -27.22 -4.52 20.07
CA TYR A 526 -28.35 -5.44 20.24
C TYR A 526 -27.89 -6.90 20.18
N LEU A 527 -27.79 -7.57 21.33
CA LEU A 527 -27.39 -8.97 21.46
C LEU A 527 -28.57 -9.80 21.96
N THR A 528 -29.23 -10.54 21.07
CA THR A 528 -30.50 -11.24 21.33
C THR A 528 -30.39 -12.30 22.45
N SER A 529 -29.25 -13.01 22.50
CA SER A 529 -28.87 -13.91 23.60
C SER A 529 -27.34 -14.10 23.58
N SER A 530 -26.66 -13.77 24.67
CA SER A 530 -25.21 -13.95 24.78
C SER A 530 -24.82 -14.40 26.20
N VAL A 531 -23.62 -15.00 26.34
CA VAL A 531 -23.13 -15.53 27.62
C VAL A 531 -21.74 -14.98 27.91
N ASN A 532 -21.47 -14.66 29.17
CA ASN A 532 -20.19 -14.10 29.65
C ASN A 532 -19.67 -12.91 28.82
N SER A 533 -20.59 -12.16 28.21
CA SER A 533 -20.28 -11.08 27.28
C SER A 533 -20.18 -9.74 28.00
N THR A 534 -19.44 -8.81 27.44
CA THR A 534 -19.17 -7.47 27.98
C THR A 534 -19.51 -6.42 26.94
N VAL A 535 -20.25 -5.39 27.35
CA VAL A 535 -20.50 -4.18 26.56
C VAL A 535 -20.17 -2.98 27.44
N ASN A 536 -18.95 -2.45 27.35
CA ASN A 536 -18.51 -1.34 28.21
C ASN A 536 -17.61 -0.31 27.53
N HIS A 537 -17.50 0.89 28.09
CA HIS A 537 -16.63 1.98 27.56
C HIS A 537 -16.92 2.44 26.12
N ASN A 538 -18.08 2.09 25.53
CA ASN A 538 -18.45 2.56 24.18
C ASN A 538 -19.15 3.93 24.24
N PHE A 539 -18.91 4.77 23.24
CA PHE A 539 -19.75 5.91 22.92
C PHE A 539 -20.94 5.44 22.07
N LEU A 540 -22.17 5.56 22.59
CA LEU A 540 -23.39 5.01 21.98
C LEU A 540 -24.49 6.07 21.82
N GLU A 541 -24.82 6.43 20.58
CA GLU A 541 -25.94 7.31 20.23
C GLU A 541 -26.93 6.63 19.27
N THR A 542 -28.23 6.68 19.62
CA THR A 542 -29.33 6.22 18.77
C THR A 542 -30.31 7.36 18.49
N TYR A 543 -31.44 7.09 17.83
CA TYR A 543 -32.47 8.10 17.61
C TYR A 543 -33.18 8.57 18.90
N ASP A 544 -33.31 7.70 19.91
CA ASP A 544 -34.04 7.99 21.16
C ASP A 544 -33.41 7.46 22.45
N LEU A 545 -32.35 6.65 22.36
CA LEU A 545 -31.59 6.08 23.48
C LEU A 545 -30.11 6.48 23.38
N CYS A 546 -29.37 6.41 24.49
CA CYS A 546 -27.93 6.66 24.51
C CYS A 546 -27.21 5.90 25.64
N GLY A 547 -25.89 5.73 25.52
CA GLY A 547 -25.03 5.09 26.52
C GLY A 547 -25.53 3.69 26.89
N ASN A 548 -25.46 3.30 28.17
CA ASN A 548 -25.99 2.01 28.63
C ASN A 548 -27.46 1.73 28.23
N ASN A 549 -28.31 2.76 28.08
CA ASN A 549 -29.69 2.56 27.64
C ASN A 549 -29.80 2.19 26.15
N ALA A 550 -28.79 2.50 25.34
CA ALA A 550 -28.71 2.10 23.93
C ALA A 550 -28.24 0.64 23.74
N VAL A 551 -28.06 -0.13 24.82
CA VAL A 551 -27.67 -1.54 24.79
C VAL A 551 -28.86 -2.42 25.16
N TYR A 552 -29.23 -3.36 24.29
CA TYR A 552 -30.06 -4.51 24.63
C TYR A 552 -29.21 -5.77 24.58
N ALA A 553 -28.79 -6.30 25.73
CA ALA A 553 -27.94 -7.50 25.79
C ALA A 553 -28.25 -8.37 27.02
N PRO A 554 -29.41 -9.07 27.06
CA PRO A 554 -29.70 -10.05 28.11
C PRO A 554 -28.58 -11.11 28.21
N GLY A 555 -27.95 -11.18 29.39
CA GLY A 555 -26.85 -12.11 29.68
C GLY A 555 -25.43 -11.50 29.61
N ALA A 556 -25.29 -10.25 29.14
CA ALA A 556 -24.04 -9.51 29.16
C ALA A 556 -23.89 -8.62 30.40
N ASN A 557 -22.65 -8.29 30.78
CA ASN A 557 -22.35 -7.18 31.67
C ASN A 557 -22.39 -5.87 30.86
N ILE A 558 -23.17 -4.89 31.32
CA ILE A 558 -23.41 -3.62 30.59
C ILE A 558 -23.06 -2.45 31.54
N THR A 559 -21.89 -1.86 31.34
CA THR A 559 -21.29 -0.87 32.24
C THR A 559 -20.68 0.26 31.41
N ASN A 560 -20.51 1.45 31.99
CA ASN A 560 -19.57 2.45 31.47
C ASN A 560 -19.76 2.92 30.01
N ASN A 561 -20.92 2.73 29.36
CA ASN A 561 -21.19 3.27 28.01
C ASN A 561 -21.88 4.64 28.11
N TYR A 562 -21.42 5.58 27.29
CA TYR A 562 -21.72 7.02 27.38
C TYR A 562 -22.19 7.60 26.03
N CYS A 563 -22.50 8.90 25.95
CA CYS A 563 -23.02 9.56 24.75
C CYS A 563 -22.81 11.10 24.81
N SER A 564 -22.97 11.82 23.70
CA SER A 564 -23.03 13.29 23.73
C SER A 564 -24.45 13.77 24.04
N CYS A 565 -24.55 14.88 24.78
CA CYS A 565 -25.84 15.37 25.27
C CYS A 565 -26.46 16.37 24.28
N HIS A 566 -27.16 15.84 23.27
CA HIS A 566 -27.87 16.64 22.27
C HIS A 566 -29.40 16.63 22.46
N ASN A 567 -30.03 17.80 22.29
CA ASN A 567 -31.49 17.96 22.37
C ASN A 567 -32.18 17.43 21.11
N TYR A 568 -32.60 16.16 21.13
CA TYR A 568 -33.41 15.58 20.06
C TYR A 568 -34.76 16.28 19.91
N SER A 569 -35.05 16.79 18.71
CA SER A 569 -36.25 17.54 18.37
C SER A 569 -37.47 16.64 18.13
N GLY A 570 -37.86 15.86 19.13
CA GLY A 570 -38.95 14.89 19.03
C GLY A 570 -39.23 14.15 20.35
N THR A 571 -39.73 14.88 21.35
CA THR A 571 -39.97 14.47 22.75
C THR A 571 -40.05 12.95 23.04
N PRO A 572 -38.94 12.31 23.44
CA PRO A 572 -38.95 11.01 24.10
C PRO A 572 -39.11 11.23 25.60
N THR A 573 -40.31 11.05 26.15
CA THR A 573 -40.62 11.41 27.56
C THR A 573 -39.91 10.58 28.64
N ASN A 574 -39.09 9.61 28.25
CA ASN A 574 -38.24 8.81 29.15
C ASN A 574 -36.73 8.96 28.86
N CYS A 575 -36.31 9.85 27.95
CA CYS A 575 -34.91 10.24 27.86
C CYS A 575 -34.60 11.10 29.10
N ASN A 576 -34.06 10.49 30.16
CA ASN A 576 -33.72 11.17 31.42
C ASN A 576 -32.41 11.98 31.29
N CYS A 577 -32.32 12.76 30.22
CA CYS A 577 -31.21 13.65 29.88
C CYS A 577 -31.24 14.91 30.76
N ASN A 578 -31.11 14.71 32.08
CA ASN A 578 -30.71 15.77 33.03
C ASN A 578 -29.26 16.27 32.78
N SER A 579 -28.64 15.79 31.71
CA SER A 579 -27.29 16.04 31.22
C SER A 579 -27.22 17.05 30.06
N ASN A 580 -28.29 17.80 29.76
CA ASN A 580 -28.12 19.11 29.10
C ASN A 580 -27.55 20.18 30.08
N ARG A 581 -26.63 19.72 30.91
CA ARG A 581 -25.66 20.46 31.70
C ARG A 581 -24.33 20.26 30.98
N ALA A 582 -23.68 21.36 30.60
CA ALA A 582 -22.23 21.44 30.68
C ALA A 582 -21.80 20.76 32.01
N ILE A 583 -20.89 19.77 31.99
CA ILE A 583 -20.65 18.89 33.15
C ILE A 583 -20.10 19.74 34.30
N SER A 584 -21.00 20.19 35.17
CA SER A 584 -20.80 21.27 36.14
C SER A 584 -20.99 20.72 37.53
N ASN A 585 -19.99 20.92 38.39
CA ASN A 585 -19.95 20.34 39.72
C ASN A 585 -21.15 20.83 40.55
N ASN A 586 -22.05 19.89 40.86
CA ASN A 586 -23.36 20.20 41.39
C ASN A 586 -23.20 20.51 42.89
N LYS A 587 -23.27 21.80 43.26
CA LYS A 587 -22.79 22.48 44.50
C LYS A 587 -23.07 21.89 45.91
N ASN A 588 -23.48 20.63 46.05
CA ASN A 588 -24.01 20.05 47.29
C ASN A 588 -23.56 18.61 47.59
N LYS A 589 -22.39 18.14 47.11
CA LYS A 589 -21.72 16.95 47.68
C LYS A 589 -20.44 17.34 48.43
N LYS A 590 -20.23 16.72 49.59
CA LYS A 590 -19.26 17.12 50.61
C LYS A 590 -17.85 16.61 50.29
N LYS A 591 -16.87 17.11 51.05
CA LYS A 591 -15.67 16.34 51.43
C LYS A 591 -16.11 15.02 52.09
N GLU A 592 -16.31 13.98 51.30
CA GLU A 592 -16.32 12.59 51.79
C GLU A 592 -14.87 12.09 51.84
N ASN A 593 -14.55 11.31 52.88
CA ASN A 593 -13.15 10.95 53.16
C ASN A 593 -12.66 9.89 52.17
N LEU A 594 -12.03 10.33 51.06
CA LEU A 594 -11.27 9.49 50.11
C LEU A 594 -10.11 8.69 50.74
N ALA A 595 -9.91 8.78 52.06
CA ALA A 595 -8.82 8.20 52.83
C ALA A 595 -8.58 6.69 52.60
N GLY A 596 -9.62 5.93 52.21
CA GLY A 596 -9.48 4.50 51.90
C GLY A 596 -8.97 4.16 50.49
N VAL A 597 -9.09 5.08 49.52
CA VAL A 597 -8.72 4.82 48.11
C VAL A 597 -7.20 4.89 47.88
N TYR A 598 -6.46 5.53 48.79
CA TYR A 598 -5.02 5.75 48.65
C TYR A 598 -4.15 4.50 48.85
N GLU A 599 -4.62 3.48 49.58
CA GLU A 599 -3.77 2.32 49.92
C GLU A 599 -3.79 1.23 48.84
N GLU A 600 -4.83 1.16 47.99
CA GLU A 600 -5.03 0.07 47.03
C GLU A 600 -4.29 0.31 45.70
N ILE A 601 -4.28 1.56 45.21
CA ILE A 601 -3.63 2.01 43.96
C ILE A 601 -2.09 1.98 44.04
N LEU A 602 -1.50 1.91 45.24
CA LEU A 602 -0.06 2.11 45.49
C LEU A 602 0.66 0.85 46.01
N THR A 603 0.16 -0.34 45.66
CA THR A 603 0.62 -1.61 46.25
C THR A 603 1.92 -2.17 45.64
N ASP A 604 2.25 -1.89 44.38
CA ASP A 604 3.49 -2.33 43.70
C ASP A 604 4.20 -1.15 43.01
N ASP A 605 5.45 -0.86 43.43
CA ASP A 605 6.33 0.28 43.06
C ASP A 605 6.41 0.60 41.55
N PRO A 606 5.65 1.58 41.02
CA PRO A 606 5.48 1.76 39.58
C PRO A 606 6.04 3.12 39.08
N GLN A 607 6.76 3.10 37.96
CA GLN A 607 7.24 4.32 37.28
C GLN A 607 6.14 5.08 36.53
N THR A 608 4.91 4.56 36.53
CA THR A 608 3.73 5.15 35.88
C THR A 608 2.50 4.92 36.75
N ILE A 609 1.68 5.97 36.94
CA ILE A 609 0.35 5.93 37.55
C ILE A 609 -0.66 6.18 36.43
N GLU A 610 -1.77 5.46 36.41
CA GLU A 610 -2.82 5.62 35.40
C GLU A 610 -4.18 5.89 36.07
N LEU A 611 -4.93 6.85 35.54
CA LEU A 611 -6.18 7.38 36.11
C LEU A 611 -7.23 7.52 35.01
N HIS A 612 -8.46 7.05 35.27
CA HIS A 612 -9.57 7.19 34.32
C HIS A 612 -10.57 8.24 34.81
N VAL A 613 -11.07 9.07 33.89
CA VAL A 613 -11.97 10.20 34.15
C VAL A 613 -13.16 10.13 33.20
N GLY A 614 -14.37 10.06 33.76
CA GLY A 614 -15.61 9.87 33.00
C GLY A 614 -16.77 9.35 33.88
N PRO A 615 -17.98 9.23 33.31
CA PRO A 615 -19.15 8.74 34.01
C PRO A 615 -19.20 7.19 34.03
N ASN A 616 -18.78 6.61 35.16
CA ASN A 616 -18.63 5.18 35.44
C ASN A 616 -17.46 4.53 34.67
N THR A 617 -16.55 3.91 35.42
CA THR A 617 -15.50 2.99 34.95
C THR A 617 -15.37 1.90 36.02
N GLU A 618 -15.26 0.62 35.64
CA GLU A 618 -15.33 -0.49 36.63
C GLU A 618 -14.13 -0.49 37.60
N ASP A 619 -12.98 0.00 37.14
CA ASP A 619 -11.76 0.23 37.96
C ASP A 619 -11.53 1.72 38.28
N GLY A 620 -12.53 2.59 38.09
CA GLY A 620 -12.36 4.04 38.24
C GLY A 620 -13.59 4.76 38.82
N ASN A 621 -13.41 5.35 40.01
CA ASN A 621 -14.48 5.88 40.87
C ASN A 621 -15.17 7.19 40.42
N GLY A 622 -15.17 7.51 39.12
CA GLY A 622 -16.01 8.57 38.54
C GLY A 622 -17.46 8.10 38.42
N THR A 623 -18.41 8.85 38.97
CA THR A 623 -19.85 8.52 38.90
C THR A 623 -20.60 9.48 37.98
N ILE A 624 -21.80 9.12 37.50
CA ILE A 624 -22.70 10.05 36.81
C ILE A 624 -22.97 11.35 37.62
N GLU A 625 -22.90 11.30 38.95
CA GLU A 625 -23.09 12.48 39.81
C GLU A 625 -21.80 13.28 40.09
N ASN A 626 -20.62 12.67 39.88
CA ASN A 626 -19.31 13.30 39.97
C ASN A 626 -18.30 12.54 39.07
N PRO A 627 -18.24 12.84 37.76
CA PRO A 627 -17.32 12.18 36.82
C PRO A 627 -15.87 12.68 36.99
N TYR A 628 -15.67 13.80 37.70
CA TYR A 628 -14.37 14.37 38.00
C TYR A 628 -13.67 13.75 39.22
N ALA A 629 -14.28 12.78 39.92
CA ALA A 629 -13.80 12.25 41.20
C ALA A 629 -12.30 11.89 41.23
N ASN A 630 -11.80 11.22 40.18
CA ASN A 630 -10.39 10.84 40.06
C ASN A 630 -9.47 12.02 39.66
N LEU A 631 -9.99 13.06 39.03
CA LEU A 631 -9.23 14.28 38.69
C LEU A 631 -8.74 14.97 39.98
N PHE A 632 -9.57 14.99 41.04
CA PHE A 632 -9.21 15.49 42.37
C PHE A 632 -8.12 14.66 43.08
N ILE A 633 -7.88 13.40 42.70
CA ILE A 633 -6.82 12.57 43.30
C ILE A 633 -5.44 13.12 42.90
N ALA A 634 -5.32 13.59 41.65
CA ALA A 634 -4.11 14.23 41.15
C ALA A 634 -3.91 15.68 41.64
N TRP A 635 -4.85 16.26 42.40
CA TRP A 635 -4.75 17.65 42.88
C TRP A 635 -3.87 17.80 44.13
N GLY A 636 -3.33 19.03 44.29
CA GLY A 636 -2.09 19.31 45.02
C GLY A 636 -2.02 18.83 46.47
N GLU A 637 -3.08 18.95 47.26
CA GLU A 637 -3.02 18.51 48.67
C GLU A 637 -2.86 17.00 48.83
N ASN A 638 -3.18 16.18 47.83
CA ASN A 638 -3.16 14.72 47.94
C ASN A 638 -1.84 14.12 47.43
N ILE A 639 -1.38 14.50 46.23
CA ILE A 639 -0.06 14.08 45.71
C ILE A 639 1.08 14.50 46.64
N ASN A 640 1.04 15.68 47.26
CA ASN A 640 2.09 16.11 48.19
C ASN A 640 2.19 15.27 49.49
N LYS A 641 1.25 14.35 49.76
CA LYS A 641 1.35 13.36 50.85
C LYS A 641 2.16 12.11 50.46
N LEU A 642 2.42 11.89 49.17
CA LEU A 642 2.96 10.64 48.63
C LEU A 642 4.49 10.54 48.65
N ASN A 643 5.22 11.61 49.01
CA ASN A 643 6.69 11.64 49.09
C ASN A 643 7.41 11.11 47.82
N ILE A 644 6.89 11.42 46.63
CA ILE A 644 7.45 10.94 45.35
C ILE A 644 8.87 11.50 45.15
N THR A 645 9.87 10.63 45.30
CA THR A 645 11.31 10.96 45.20
C THR A 645 12.01 10.41 43.94
N SER A 646 11.29 9.66 43.12
CA SER A 646 11.77 9.09 41.84
C SER A 646 10.95 9.67 40.69
N PRO A 647 11.47 9.71 39.45
CA PRO A 647 10.69 10.07 38.27
C PRO A 647 9.44 9.18 38.08
N THR A 648 8.28 9.80 37.86
CA THR A 648 6.99 9.11 37.72
C THR A 648 6.17 9.74 36.61
N ASN A 649 5.62 8.92 35.72
CA ASN A 649 4.64 9.35 34.73
C ASN A 649 3.23 9.25 35.31
N ILE A 650 2.32 10.16 34.96
CA ILE A 650 0.90 10.09 35.31
C ILE A 650 0.10 10.16 34.00
N ILE A 651 -0.69 9.14 33.71
CA ILE A 651 -1.56 9.07 32.53
C ILE A 651 -3.00 9.30 33.01
N ILE A 652 -3.71 10.22 32.35
CA ILE A 652 -5.10 10.57 32.65
C ILE A 652 -5.94 10.32 31.40
N ASN A 653 -6.68 9.22 31.42
CA ASN A 653 -7.54 8.70 30.37
C ASN A 653 -8.94 9.31 30.50
N PHE A 654 -9.32 10.20 29.57
CA PHE A 654 -10.65 10.80 29.52
C PHE A 654 -11.56 9.99 28.58
N MET A 655 -12.69 9.49 29.09
CA MET A 655 -13.74 8.89 28.28
C MET A 655 -14.43 9.98 27.44
N ASP A 656 -14.89 9.67 26.22
CA ASP A 656 -15.41 10.69 25.30
C ASP A 656 -16.70 11.37 25.79
N GLY A 657 -16.86 12.62 25.39
CA GLY A 657 -17.92 13.49 25.92
C GLY A 657 -17.47 14.95 25.95
N THR A 658 -18.26 15.81 26.59
CA THR A 658 -17.94 17.23 26.75
C THR A 658 -17.79 17.57 28.22
N TYR A 659 -16.54 17.69 28.67
CA TYR A 659 -16.18 18.16 30.01
C TYR A 659 -16.20 19.68 30.03
N SER A 660 -16.73 20.26 31.10
CA SER A 660 -16.94 21.71 31.21
C SER A 660 -16.33 22.22 32.50
N PHE A 661 -15.31 23.06 32.34
CA PHE A 661 -14.54 23.60 33.44
C PHE A 661 -15.02 25.03 33.74
N THR A 662 -15.55 25.21 34.94
CA THR A 662 -16.04 26.49 35.47
C THR A 662 -15.03 27.06 36.46
N ARG A 663 -15.16 28.34 36.81
CA ARG A 663 -14.28 28.95 37.83
C ARG A 663 -14.46 28.29 39.21
N GLU A 664 -15.69 27.90 39.52
CA GLU A 664 -16.07 27.34 40.82
C GLU A 664 -15.53 25.92 41.04
N ASP A 665 -15.15 25.20 39.96
CA ASP A 665 -14.48 23.90 40.04
C ASP A 665 -13.07 23.99 40.64
N PHE A 666 -12.47 25.19 40.66
CA PHE A 666 -11.08 25.42 41.07
C PHE A 666 -10.94 26.24 42.37
N GLU A 667 -12.03 26.60 43.04
CA GLU A 667 -12.00 27.36 44.30
C GLU A 667 -11.63 26.50 45.53
N ILE A 668 -10.39 26.00 45.59
CA ILE A 668 -9.87 25.18 46.71
C ILE A 668 -8.48 25.62 47.21
N ILE A 669 -8.24 26.93 47.42
CA ILE A 669 -6.98 27.44 48.03
C ILE A 669 -7.14 28.62 49.03
N GLU A 670 -8.28 29.33 49.09
CA GLU A 670 -8.42 30.55 49.91
C GLU A 670 -8.11 30.39 51.43
N GLU A 671 -8.26 29.20 52.03
CA GLU A 671 -7.97 28.96 53.45
C GLU A 671 -6.48 29.17 53.86
N ARG A 672 -5.55 29.37 52.90
CA ARG A 672 -4.11 29.53 53.18
C ARG A 672 -3.55 30.95 52.98
N GLY A 673 -4.34 31.91 52.51
CA GLY A 673 -3.91 33.32 52.39
C GLY A 673 -2.83 33.60 51.31
N TYR A 674 -2.76 32.75 50.29
CA TYR A 674 -2.14 33.09 49.01
C TYR A 674 -3.15 33.93 48.20
N GLU A 675 -2.69 34.86 47.37
CA GLU A 675 -3.60 35.66 46.54
C GLU A 675 -4.16 34.82 45.37
N ALA A 676 -5.14 35.37 44.64
CA ALA A 676 -6.01 34.63 43.74
C ALA A 676 -5.36 34.21 42.39
N SER A 677 -4.10 33.78 42.41
CA SER A 677 -3.25 33.40 41.27
C SER A 677 -2.98 31.90 41.15
N ASP A 678 -3.14 31.15 42.25
CA ASP A 678 -2.65 29.77 42.39
C ASP A 678 -3.61 28.71 41.80
N TRP A 679 -3.95 28.84 40.51
CA TRP A 679 -4.95 28.01 39.83
C TRP A 679 -4.25 26.77 39.21
N GLY A 680 -3.89 25.78 40.03
CA GLY A 680 -2.99 24.70 39.58
C GLY A 680 -3.13 23.31 40.20
N PHE A 681 -2.93 22.27 39.38
CA PHE A 681 -2.26 21.04 39.80
C PHE A 681 -0.90 21.44 40.41
N LEU A 682 -0.71 21.37 41.74
CA LEU A 682 0.62 21.58 42.33
C LEU A 682 1.53 20.39 41.98
N LEU A 683 2.40 20.60 41.00
CA LEU A 683 3.36 19.60 40.54
C LEU A 683 4.62 19.55 41.41
N ASN A 684 5.29 18.40 41.36
CA ASN A 684 6.54 18.06 42.03
C ASN A 684 7.57 17.70 40.96
N SER A 685 8.85 17.98 41.20
CA SER A 685 9.89 18.08 40.15
C SER A 685 10.26 16.78 39.44
N ASN A 686 9.69 15.66 39.87
CA ASN A 686 9.89 14.33 39.29
C ASN A 686 8.73 13.85 38.38
N MET A 687 7.68 14.64 38.14
CA MET A 687 6.47 14.17 37.45
C MET A 687 6.38 14.57 35.96
N ASN A 688 5.96 13.63 35.12
CA ASN A 688 5.47 13.86 33.75
C ASN A 688 3.97 13.56 33.71
N ILE A 689 3.12 14.42 33.15
CA ILE A 689 1.67 14.14 33.02
C ILE A 689 1.27 14.02 31.55
N THR A 690 0.50 12.99 31.20
CA THR A 690 -0.18 12.84 29.91
C THR A 690 -1.69 12.83 30.12
N LEU A 691 -2.40 13.80 29.55
CA LEU A 691 -3.85 13.76 29.40
C LEU A 691 -4.15 13.21 28.00
N GLN A 692 -5.00 12.19 27.89
CA GLN A 692 -5.37 11.62 26.59
C GLN A 692 -6.84 11.23 26.52
N ALA A 693 -7.43 11.36 25.33
CA ALA A 693 -8.68 10.68 25.03
C ALA A 693 -8.43 9.17 24.92
N VAL A 694 -9.31 8.35 25.50
CA VAL A 694 -9.23 6.90 25.27
C VAL A 694 -9.46 6.65 23.76
N ASN A 695 -8.69 5.72 23.19
CA ASN A 695 -8.85 5.24 21.81
C ASN A 695 -8.60 6.25 20.66
N ASN A 696 -8.32 7.52 20.99
CA ASN A 696 -8.34 8.68 20.06
C ASN A 696 -9.76 9.11 19.60
N ASN A 697 -10.79 8.77 20.36
CA ASN A 697 -12.15 9.28 20.16
C ASN A 697 -12.26 10.77 20.58
N SER A 698 -13.40 11.42 20.30
CA SER A 698 -13.57 12.87 20.49
C SER A 698 -13.93 13.28 21.93
N VAL A 699 -12.93 13.38 22.81
CA VAL A 699 -13.05 14.11 24.09
C VAL A 699 -13.05 15.62 23.82
N ASN A 700 -14.08 16.34 24.25
CA ASN A 700 -14.15 17.80 24.19
C ASN A 700 -13.99 18.41 25.59
N PHE A 701 -13.07 19.37 25.73
CA PHE A 701 -12.97 20.25 26.89
C PHE A 701 -13.60 21.60 26.54
N THR A 702 -14.46 22.12 27.41
CA THR A 702 -15.12 23.43 27.30
C THR A 702 -14.79 24.28 28.52
N PHE A 703 -14.63 25.59 28.33
CA PHE A 703 -14.17 26.52 29.35
C PHE A 703 -15.10 27.72 29.47
N GLU A 704 -15.47 28.10 30.69
CA GLU A 704 -16.21 29.33 30.93
C GLU A 704 -15.32 30.58 30.78
N HIS A 705 -15.94 31.74 30.58
CA HIS A 705 -15.25 33.01 30.34
C HIS A 705 -14.32 33.40 31.49
N GLY A 706 -13.02 33.50 31.22
CA GLY A 706 -12.00 33.78 32.23
C GLY A 706 -11.59 32.57 33.07
N THR A 707 -11.72 31.36 32.53
CA THR A 707 -11.15 30.13 33.10
C THR A 707 -10.03 29.58 32.23
N CYS A 708 -9.02 29.00 32.87
CA CYS A 708 -8.01 28.15 32.25
C CYS A 708 -8.14 26.72 32.79
N LEU A 709 -7.55 25.75 32.09
CA LEU A 709 -7.32 24.41 32.65
C LEU A 709 -6.13 24.56 33.63
N PRO A 710 -6.29 24.30 34.95
CA PRO A 710 -5.29 24.64 35.96
C PRO A 710 -4.08 23.69 35.95
N LEU A 711 -3.29 23.69 34.87
CA LEU A 711 -2.04 22.94 34.71
C LEU A 711 -0.80 23.80 35.02
N ASP A 712 -1.02 24.92 35.71
CA ASP A 712 -0.04 25.95 36.00
C ASP A 712 0.64 25.68 37.36
N SER A 713 1.92 25.34 37.33
CA SER A 713 2.67 24.87 38.51
C SER A 713 3.58 25.95 39.07
N TYR A 714 3.26 26.46 40.27
CA TYR A 714 4.05 27.48 40.98
C TYR A 714 5.38 26.99 41.58
N ASN A 715 5.73 25.72 41.40
CA ASN A 715 7.07 25.20 41.70
C ASN A 715 7.97 25.32 40.46
N THR A 716 9.23 25.67 40.66
CA THR A 716 10.19 26.04 39.60
C THR A 716 10.70 24.89 38.73
N GLU A 717 10.23 23.66 38.96
CA GLU A 717 10.76 22.43 38.39
C GLU A 717 9.60 21.44 38.14
N CYS A 718 9.41 20.99 36.88
CA CYS A 718 8.42 19.99 36.48
C CYS A 718 8.93 19.22 35.25
N GLY A 719 8.73 17.89 35.19
CA GLY A 719 9.28 17.04 34.13
C GLY A 719 8.65 17.26 32.75
N GLY A 720 7.32 17.39 32.69
CA GLY A 720 6.61 17.80 31.48
C GLY A 720 5.12 17.48 31.46
N ILE A 721 4.42 18.06 30.48
CA ILE A 721 2.97 17.90 30.27
C ILE A 721 2.72 17.52 28.80
N LYS A 722 1.88 16.51 28.56
CA LYS A 722 1.37 16.12 27.24
C LYS A 722 -0.15 16.15 27.22
N LEU A 723 -0.74 16.68 26.16
CA LEU A 723 -2.13 16.44 25.76
C LEU A 723 -2.13 15.63 24.45
N SER A 724 -2.96 14.59 24.36
CA SER A 724 -3.04 13.69 23.20
C SER A 724 -4.48 13.46 22.77
N SER A 725 -4.81 13.78 21.52
CA SER A 725 -6.11 13.49 20.89
C SER A 725 -7.32 14.13 21.62
N ILE A 726 -7.13 15.28 22.26
CA ILE A 726 -8.16 16.03 22.99
C ILE A 726 -8.62 17.24 22.16
N ASN A 727 -9.93 17.43 22.05
CA ASN A 727 -10.55 18.62 21.49
C ASN A 727 -10.72 19.70 22.59
N ILE A 728 -10.47 20.95 22.26
CA ILE A 728 -10.55 22.11 23.17
C ILE A 728 -11.45 23.15 22.50
N ILE A 729 -12.61 23.41 23.12
CA ILE A 729 -13.64 24.35 22.67
C ILE A 729 -13.55 25.63 23.49
N LEU A 730 -13.40 26.76 22.80
CA LEU A 730 -13.08 28.05 23.40
C LEU A 730 -14.17 29.06 23.02
N ASP A 731 -15.22 29.16 23.83
CA ASP A 731 -16.43 29.95 23.55
C ASP A 731 -16.41 31.36 24.19
N ALA A 732 -15.25 31.87 24.62
CA ALA A 732 -15.11 33.16 25.33
C ALA A 732 -13.92 34.02 24.87
N GLU A 733 -13.98 35.32 25.16
CA GLU A 733 -12.92 36.29 24.87
C GLU A 733 -11.67 36.03 25.75
N SER A 734 -10.51 35.83 25.11
CA SER A 734 -9.19 35.58 25.74
C SER A 734 -9.11 34.39 26.71
N ILE A 735 -8.58 33.26 26.21
CA ILE A 735 -8.21 32.08 27.02
C ILE A 735 -6.77 31.67 26.66
N SER A 736 -6.00 31.28 27.69
CA SER A 736 -4.65 30.70 27.55
C SER A 736 -4.69 29.17 27.45
N LEU A 737 -3.73 28.59 26.73
CA LEU A 737 -3.55 27.13 26.65
C LEU A 737 -3.36 26.46 28.03
N PRO A 738 -3.76 25.18 28.20
CA PRO A 738 -3.45 24.39 29.40
C PRO A 738 -1.93 24.28 29.65
N GLY A 739 -1.44 24.67 30.83
CA GLY A 739 -0.01 24.74 31.11
C GLY A 739 0.65 25.94 30.43
N ALA A 740 -0.02 27.09 30.50
CA ALA A 740 0.51 28.36 30.00
C ALA A 740 1.54 28.95 30.97
N TRP A 741 1.38 28.79 32.29
CA TRP A 741 2.13 29.50 33.34
C TRP A 741 3.05 28.57 34.17
N ALA A 742 3.77 27.66 33.53
CA ALA A 742 4.83 26.87 34.17
C ALA A 742 6.17 27.64 34.22
N PHE A 743 7.10 27.28 35.10
CA PHE A 743 8.36 28.02 35.31
C PHE A 743 9.63 27.26 34.88
N SER A 744 10.63 28.05 34.47
CA SER A 744 12.06 27.71 34.25
C SER A 744 12.43 26.64 33.22
N ASP A 745 12.04 25.38 33.41
CA ASP A 745 12.71 24.22 32.78
C ASP A 745 11.73 23.18 32.17
N GLY A 746 10.43 23.47 32.13
CA GLY A 746 9.39 22.53 31.69
C GLY A 746 9.22 22.37 30.18
N LYS A 747 8.64 21.22 29.76
CA LYS A 747 8.19 20.97 28.39
C LYS A 747 6.69 20.67 28.31
N VAL A 748 6.00 21.30 27.36
CA VAL A 748 4.58 21.05 27.06
C VAL A 748 4.43 20.52 25.63
N ILE A 749 3.64 19.46 25.44
CA ILE A 749 3.40 18.80 24.14
C ILE A 749 1.89 18.70 23.89
N TYR A 750 1.46 19.07 22.68
CA TYR A 750 0.12 18.78 22.15
C TYR A 750 0.29 17.88 20.93
N GLU A 751 -0.37 16.72 20.94
CA GLU A 751 -0.39 15.76 19.83
C GLU A 751 -1.84 15.53 19.42
N LYS A 752 -2.16 15.64 18.12
CA LYS A 752 -3.50 15.31 17.54
C LYS A 752 -4.70 16.05 18.16
N CYS A 753 -4.44 17.14 18.90
CA CYS A 753 -5.48 17.96 19.51
C CYS A 753 -6.22 18.85 18.49
N ILE A 754 -7.51 19.10 18.71
CA ILE A 754 -8.33 20.03 17.92
C ILE A 754 -8.67 21.26 18.76
N PHE A 755 -8.47 22.46 18.24
CA PHE A 755 -8.76 23.72 18.91
C PHE A 755 -9.87 24.47 18.15
N TYR A 756 -11.06 24.61 18.75
CA TYR A 756 -12.18 25.35 18.16
C TYR A 756 -12.16 26.80 18.65
N VAL A 757 -11.79 27.73 17.76
CA VAL A 757 -11.42 29.13 18.08
C VAL A 757 -12.56 30.10 17.74
N ASN A 758 -13.13 30.77 18.74
CA ASN A 758 -14.28 31.69 18.56
C ASN A 758 -13.99 33.15 18.93
N ALA A 759 -12.83 33.43 19.54
CA ALA A 759 -12.34 34.75 19.88
C ALA A 759 -10.80 34.75 19.89
N THR A 760 -10.18 35.88 20.25
CA THR A 760 -8.73 36.01 20.43
C THR A 760 -8.19 34.94 21.39
N PHE A 761 -7.38 34.01 20.87
CA PHE A 761 -6.69 32.99 21.66
C PHE A 761 -5.34 33.49 22.20
N MET A 762 -4.74 32.77 23.15
CA MET A 762 -3.42 33.09 23.73
C MET A 762 -2.52 31.85 23.86
N ILE A 763 -1.30 31.95 23.33
CA ILE A 763 -0.25 30.94 23.47
C ILE A 763 1.04 31.61 23.95
N GLY A 764 1.22 31.68 25.27
CA GLY A 764 2.50 32.04 25.89
C GLY A 764 2.41 32.78 27.22
N ASP A 765 2.86 32.12 28.31
CA ASP A 765 3.62 32.79 29.35
C ASP A 765 4.81 31.91 29.77
N GLN A 766 5.83 32.55 30.36
CA GLN A 766 7.07 32.08 30.99
C GLN A 766 7.87 30.90 30.37
N THR A 767 9.15 30.82 30.74
CA THR A 767 10.22 30.09 30.04
C THR A 767 10.01 28.57 30.02
N ASN A 768 9.55 28.02 28.89
CA ASN A 768 9.29 26.58 28.67
C ASN A 768 9.42 26.22 27.18
N GLU A 769 9.77 24.97 26.86
CA GLU A 769 9.63 24.44 25.48
C GLU A 769 8.16 24.04 25.23
N LYS A 770 7.55 24.52 24.13
CA LYS A 770 6.18 24.12 23.75
C LYS A 770 6.16 23.49 22.36
N THR A 771 5.63 22.28 22.22
CA THR A 771 5.62 21.48 20.99
C THR A 771 4.19 21.13 20.57
N LEU A 772 3.83 21.39 19.31
CA LEU A 772 2.52 21.06 18.72
C LEU A 772 2.73 20.18 17.48
N ILE A 773 2.07 19.02 17.42
CA ILE A 773 2.24 18.01 16.38
C ILE A 773 0.87 17.45 15.95
N ASP A 774 0.62 17.37 14.64
CA ASP A 774 -0.62 16.82 14.05
C ASP A 774 -1.91 17.52 14.56
N CYS A 775 -1.80 18.77 15.03
CA CYS A 775 -2.91 19.51 15.65
C CYS A 775 -3.77 20.30 14.66
N ILE A 776 -5.04 20.51 14.98
CA ILE A 776 -6.01 21.22 14.14
C ILE A 776 -6.48 22.48 14.86
N PHE A 777 -6.55 23.61 14.17
CA PHE A 777 -7.13 24.86 14.66
C PHE A 777 -8.29 25.26 13.74
N ASP A 778 -9.53 25.03 14.18
CA ASP A 778 -10.76 25.34 13.46
C ASP A 778 -11.39 26.61 14.03
N GLY A 779 -11.27 27.73 13.33
CA GLY A 779 -12.03 28.93 13.67
C GLY A 779 -13.48 28.77 13.21
N LYS A 780 -14.49 29.00 14.06
CA LYS A 780 -15.91 28.90 13.64
C LYS A 780 -16.34 30.11 12.78
N GLY A 781 -15.70 30.31 11.63
CA GLY A 781 -15.88 31.45 10.71
C GLY A 781 -15.14 32.71 11.13
N ASP A 782 -15.41 33.22 12.34
CA ASP A 782 -14.98 34.55 12.79
C ASP A 782 -13.76 34.57 13.74
N GLY A 783 -13.27 33.40 14.17
CA GLY A 783 -12.17 33.30 15.15
C GLY A 783 -10.84 33.88 14.68
N ILE A 784 -10.18 34.66 15.53
CA ILE A 784 -8.82 35.18 15.31
C ILE A 784 -7.86 34.48 16.27
N LEU A 785 -6.86 33.77 15.72
CA LEU A 785 -5.82 33.11 16.47
C LEU A 785 -4.66 34.07 16.73
N THR A 786 -4.32 34.31 18.00
CA THR A 786 -3.13 35.07 18.38
C THR A 786 -2.19 34.21 19.21
N PHE A 787 -0.91 34.20 18.83
CA PHE A 787 0.19 33.77 19.68
C PHE A 787 0.70 35.02 20.40
N TRP A 788 0.65 35.06 21.73
CA TRP A 788 0.94 36.27 22.51
C TRP A 788 1.92 35.92 23.62
N ASN A 789 2.97 36.74 23.79
CA ASN A 789 4.08 36.48 24.70
C ASN A 789 4.46 37.72 25.54
N GLU A 790 4.51 37.57 26.86
CA GLU A 790 4.96 38.62 27.80
C GLU A 790 6.46 38.55 28.14
N TYR A 791 7.06 37.35 28.20
CA TYR A 791 8.46 37.14 28.61
C TYR A 791 9.21 36.22 27.63
N ASN A 792 10.50 36.51 27.41
CA ASN A 792 11.44 35.82 26.51
C ASN A 792 10.97 34.47 25.93
N LEU A 793 10.77 34.44 24.60
CA LEU A 793 10.57 33.18 23.88
C LEU A 793 11.73 32.20 24.09
N ASP A 794 11.41 31.05 24.68
CA ASP A 794 12.09 29.79 24.43
C ASP A 794 11.44 29.06 23.24
N LEU A 795 11.93 27.87 22.88
CA LEU A 795 11.59 27.22 21.61
C LEU A 795 10.12 26.73 21.56
N ILE A 796 9.30 27.42 20.76
CA ILE A 796 8.01 26.90 20.31
C ILE A 796 8.21 26.16 18.98
N SER A 797 7.74 24.92 18.88
CA SER A 797 7.77 24.12 17.65
C SER A 797 6.37 23.67 17.23
N ILE A 798 5.98 23.93 15.98
CA ILE A 798 4.67 23.59 15.42
C ILE A 798 4.90 22.81 14.12
N ASN A 799 4.45 21.55 14.03
CA ASN A 799 4.67 20.71 12.85
C ASN A 799 3.45 19.87 12.49
N TYR A 800 3.18 19.69 11.19
CA TYR A 800 2.04 18.91 10.68
C TYR A 800 0.66 19.39 11.17
N ALA A 801 0.57 20.67 11.59
CA ALA A 801 -0.67 21.28 12.04
C ALA A 801 -1.49 21.85 10.87
N THR A 802 -2.81 21.84 11.02
CA THR A 802 -3.77 22.41 10.06
C THR A 802 -4.53 23.57 10.70
N PHE A 803 -4.28 24.78 10.20
CA PHE A 803 -5.03 25.99 10.55
C PHE A 803 -6.14 26.21 9.50
N TYR A 804 -7.39 26.23 9.95
CA TYR A 804 -8.58 26.13 9.10
C TYR A 804 -9.68 27.08 9.61
N ASN A 805 -10.40 27.72 8.69
CA ASN A 805 -11.57 28.58 8.88
C ASN A 805 -11.37 29.80 9.83
N LEU A 806 -10.13 30.07 10.26
CA LEU A 806 -9.71 31.28 10.98
C LEU A 806 -9.94 32.55 10.13
N SER A 807 -10.37 33.63 10.76
CA SER A 807 -10.47 34.98 10.15
C SER A 807 -9.26 35.86 10.43
N GLY A 808 -8.26 35.34 11.13
CA GLY A 808 -6.93 35.93 11.21
C GLY A 808 -5.95 35.08 12.02
N LEU A 809 -4.67 35.20 11.70
CA LEU A 809 -3.55 34.72 12.52
C LEU A 809 -2.64 35.91 12.89
N LYS A 810 -2.13 35.91 14.12
CA LYS A 810 -1.22 36.93 14.64
C LYS A 810 -0.15 36.34 15.55
N PHE A 811 0.97 37.06 15.64
CA PHE A 811 2.00 36.90 16.67
C PHE A 811 2.23 38.28 17.32
N GLU A 812 2.05 38.41 18.63
CA GLU A 812 2.13 39.68 19.37
C GLU A 812 3.08 39.55 20.60
N HIS A 813 3.85 40.60 20.90
CA HIS A 813 4.86 40.60 21.98
C HIS A 813 4.83 41.90 22.79
N TRP A 814 5.20 41.83 24.08
CA TRP A 814 5.20 42.98 25.00
C TRP A 814 6.58 43.55 25.37
N MET A 815 7.67 42.81 25.15
CA MET A 815 9.04 43.24 25.49
C MET A 815 9.84 43.72 24.25
N ASP A 816 10.75 44.67 24.47
CA ASP A 816 11.69 45.22 23.46
C ASP A 816 12.84 44.27 23.10
N THR A 817 13.04 43.18 23.84
CA THR A 817 14.15 42.23 23.64
C THR A 817 13.63 40.80 23.52
N ILE A 818 13.83 40.18 22.36
CA ILE A 818 13.43 38.79 22.06
C ILE A 818 14.68 37.96 21.73
N THR A 819 14.74 36.74 22.24
CA THR A 819 15.88 35.82 22.07
C THR A 819 15.56 34.51 21.34
N GLY A 820 14.29 34.09 21.31
CA GLY A 820 13.84 32.87 20.64
C GLY A 820 13.06 33.12 19.34
N MET A 821 12.64 32.03 18.69
CA MET A 821 11.83 32.02 17.48
C MET A 821 10.79 30.90 17.54
N VAL A 822 9.64 31.09 16.89
CA VAL A 822 8.67 30.02 16.64
C VAL A 822 9.14 29.22 15.43
N ASN A 823 9.33 27.91 15.56
CA ASN A 823 9.75 27.01 14.49
C ASN A 823 8.53 26.25 13.94
N ALA A 824 7.97 26.70 12.82
CA ALA A 824 6.63 26.32 12.38
C ALA A 824 6.60 25.75 10.96
N ASN A 825 7.26 24.60 10.76
CA ASN A 825 7.41 23.94 9.45
C ASN A 825 6.42 22.80 9.23
N TYR A 826 6.18 22.43 7.97
CA TYR A 826 5.26 21.36 7.56
C TYR A 826 3.80 21.59 7.99
N ASN A 827 3.33 22.84 8.05
CA ASN A 827 1.95 23.18 8.44
C ASN A 827 1.13 23.63 7.23
N TRP A 828 -0.19 23.44 7.30
CA TRP A 828 -1.16 24.12 6.44
C TRP A 828 -1.68 25.36 7.18
N TRP A 829 -1.50 26.54 6.59
CA TRP A 829 -1.93 27.82 7.18
C TRP A 829 -3.21 28.40 6.55
N GLY A 830 -3.66 27.80 5.43
CA GLY A 830 -4.61 28.42 4.51
C GLY A 830 -4.20 29.85 4.16
N SER A 831 -5.21 30.72 4.05
CA SER A 831 -5.03 32.14 3.72
C SER A 831 -4.21 32.97 4.74
N ASN A 832 -3.74 32.38 5.85
CA ASN A 832 -3.14 33.06 7.00
C ASN A 832 -1.59 32.88 7.12
N THR A 833 -0.89 32.46 6.06
CA THR A 833 0.53 32.05 6.11
C THR A 833 1.49 33.12 6.67
N PRO A 834 2.20 32.87 7.80
CA PRO A 834 2.94 33.91 8.55
C PRO A 834 4.34 34.26 7.99
N ILE A 835 4.54 34.19 6.67
CA ILE A 835 5.87 34.32 6.01
C ILE A 835 6.54 35.68 6.28
N SER A 836 5.75 36.72 6.53
CA SER A 836 6.23 38.07 6.80
C SER A 836 6.56 38.36 8.27
N ASP A 837 6.28 37.44 9.19
CA ASP A 837 6.51 37.66 10.62
C ASP A 837 8.00 37.46 10.97
N PRO A 838 8.67 38.45 11.60
CA PRO A 838 10.11 38.36 11.88
C PRO A 838 10.46 37.34 12.99
N TYR A 839 9.47 36.81 13.72
CA TYR A 839 9.67 35.90 14.85
C TYR A 839 9.27 34.44 14.52
N VAL A 840 8.70 34.19 13.33
CA VAL A 840 8.24 32.87 12.89
C VAL A 840 9.09 32.32 11.74
N ASN A 841 9.66 31.14 11.93
CA ASN A 841 10.34 30.37 10.90
C ASN A 841 9.39 29.31 10.31
N ALA A 842 8.58 29.72 9.32
CA ALA A 842 7.77 28.83 8.48
C ALA A 842 8.44 28.65 7.10
N SER A 843 9.63 28.03 7.07
CA SER A 843 10.39 27.80 5.83
C SER A 843 9.72 26.80 4.89
N ILE A 844 9.04 25.78 5.46
CA ILE A 844 8.28 24.76 4.73
C ILE A 844 6.81 24.83 5.15
N TYR A 845 5.90 24.98 4.19
CA TYR A 845 4.45 25.02 4.42
C TYR A 845 3.69 24.42 3.23
N ALA A 846 2.46 23.96 3.46
CA ALA A 846 1.62 23.38 2.42
C ALA A 846 0.95 24.46 1.55
N ILE A 847 0.79 24.18 0.26
CA ILE A 847 0.11 24.98 -0.76
C ILE A 847 -0.96 24.12 -1.42
N TYR A 848 -2.14 24.68 -1.67
CA TYR A 848 -3.26 24.02 -2.34
C TYR A 848 -3.38 24.47 -3.79
N ASN A 849 -3.19 23.53 -4.72
CA ASN A 849 -3.42 23.73 -6.14
C ASN A 849 -4.60 22.87 -6.62
N THR A 850 -5.36 23.39 -7.59
CA THR A 850 -6.35 22.61 -8.35
C THR A 850 -5.95 22.60 -9.82
N THR A 851 -6.08 21.46 -10.50
CA THR A 851 -5.81 21.32 -11.94
C THR A 851 -6.90 20.50 -12.64
N ILE A 852 -6.91 20.51 -13.98
CA ILE A 852 -7.81 19.71 -14.81
C ILE A 852 -7.10 18.84 -15.85
N ASN A 853 -7.60 17.60 -15.99
CA ASN A 853 -7.28 16.69 -17.09
C ASN A 853 -8.55 16.44 -17.92
N TYR A 854 -8.53 16.73 -19.22
CA TYR A 854 -9.63 16.31 -20.11
C TYR A 854 -9.65 14.79 -20.29
N ILE A 855 -10.79 14.15 -20.04
CA ILE A 855 -10.97 12.69 -20.10
C ILE A 855 -11.93 12.23 -21.22
N GLY A 856 -12.35 13.14 -22.11
CA GLY A 856 -13.26 12.86 -23.22
C GLY A 856 -14.73 13.20 -22.90
N ASN A 857 -15.62 13.04 -23.89
CA ASN A 857 -17.08 13.16 -23.74
C ASN A 857 -17.61 14.46 -23.07
N ASN A 858 -16.86 15.57 -23.15
CA ASN A 858 -17.12 16.81 -22.41
C ASN A 858 -17.04 16.65 -20.87
N GLN A 859 -16.11 15.81 -20.41
CA GLN A 859 -15.79 15.55 -19.00
C GLN A 859 -14.31 15.83 -18.73
N TRP A 860 -14.03 16.30 -17.52
CA TRP A 860 -12.70 16.58 -17.00
C TRP A 860 -12.55 15.95 -15.61
N GLU A 861 -11.41 15.34 -15.34
CA GLU A 861 -10.98 15.02 -13.98
C GLU A 861 -10.40 16.30 -13.37
N VAL A 862 -11.06 16.80 -12.33
CA VAL A 862 -10.61 17.90 -11.46
C VAL A 862 -9.81 17.28 -10.33
N ILE A 863 -8.57 17.73 -10.15
CA ILE A 863 -7.68 17.25 -9.09
C ILE A 863 -7.34 18.42 -8.19
N GLY A 864 -7.73 18.37 -6.92
CA GLY A 864 -7.14 19.22 -5.88
C GLY A 864 -6.01 18.47 -5.19
N LYS A 865 -4.86 19.11 -4.99
CA LYS A 865 -3.70 18.53 -4.31
C LYS A 865 -3.01 19.54 -3.39
N LEU A 866 -2.59 19.06 -2.22
CA LEU A 866 -1.61 19.71 -1.35
C LEU A 866 -0.18 19.31 -1.73
N THR A 867 0.72 20.27 -1.75
CA THR A 867 2.19 20.05 -1.84
C THR A 867 2.91 21.02 -0.91
N TRP A 868 4.05 20.62 -0.37
CA TRP A 868 4.97 21.55 0.28
C TRP A 868 5.48 22.61 -0.72
N ASN A 869 5.74 23.81 -0.23
CA ASN A 869 6.22 24.96 -1.02
C ASN A 869 7.57 24.75 -1.73
N ASP A 870 8.32 23.70 -1.42
CA ASP A 870 9.52 23.26 -2.15
C ASP A 870 9.25 22.29 -3.32
N GLY A 871 7.99 21.86 -3.48
CA GLY A 871 7.51 20.93 -4.49
C GLY A 871 7.45 19.46 -4.06
N THR A 872 7.72 19.14 -2.78
CA THR A 872 7.60 17.78 -2.23
C THR A 872 6.23 17.52 -1.60
N ASP A 873 5.94 16.26 -1.26
CA ASP A 873 4.67 15.80 -0.66
C ASP A 873 4.83 14.73 0.44
N GLU A 874 6.06 14.43 0.88
CA GLU A 874 6.33 13.46 1.94
C GLU A 874 5.84 13.99 3.31
N GLY A 875 4.97 13.25 4.00
CA GLY A 875 4.37 13.66 5.26
C GLY A 875 3.13 14.55 5.13
N ILE A 876 2.65 14.83 3.90
CA ILE A 876 1.44 15.63 3.67
C ILE A 876 0.17 14.93 4.18
N GLU A 877 0.21 13.59 4.27
CA GLU A 877 -0.87 12.73 4.76
C GLU A 877 -1.13 12.84 6.27
N ARG A 878 -0.27 13.56 7.00
CA ARG A 878 -0.46 13.89 8.42
C ARG A 878 -1.35 15.11 8.65
N LEU A 879 -1.51 15.96 7.63
CA LEU A 879 -2.42 17.10 7.69
C LEU A 879 -3.87 16.63 7.70
N TYR A 880 -4.75 17.41 8.32
CA TYR A 880 -6.15 17.07 8.45
C TYR A 880 -6.89 17.02 7.11
N ASN A 881 -7.88 16.12 7.04
CA ASN A 881 -8.75 15.90 5.90
C ASN A 881 -9.68 17.11 5.66
N MET A 882 -9.21 18.13 4.95
CA MET A 882 -9.97 19.34 4.69
C MET A 882 -11.04 19.15 3.60
N PRO A 883 -12.28 19.63 3.80
CA PRO A 883 -13.29 19.68 2.75
C PRO A 883 -12.95 20.78 1.74
N VAL A 884 -13.37 20.58 0.48
CA VAL A 884 -13.24 21.55 -0.60
C VAL A 884 -14.59 21.73 -1.27
N SER A 885 -15.10 22.96 -1.35
CA SER A 885 -16.33 23.23 -2.09
C SER A 885 -16.03 23.50 -3.56
N LEU A 886 -16.60 22.68 -4.44
CA LEU A 886 -16.48 22.79 -5.89
C LEU A 886 -17.71 23.49 -6.47
N ILE A 887 -17.54 24.74 -6.89
CA ILE A 887 -18.62 25.60 -7.39
C ILE A 887 -18.39 25.86 -8.88
N SER A 888 -19.44 25.68 -9.69
CA SER A 888 -19.45 26.07 -11.10
C SER A 888 -20.84 26.52 -11.53
N SER A 889 -20.90 27.59 -12.32
CA SER A 889 -22.11 28.01 -13.04
C SER A 889 -22.22 27.40 -14.44
N THR A 890 -21.15 26.74 -14.90
CA THR A 890 -20.98 26.27 -16.28
C THR A 890 -21.11 24.76 -16.45
N GLY A 891 -21.12 23.98 -15.37
CA GLY A 891 -21.24 22.53 -15.43
C GLY A 891 -21.56 21.91 -14.07
N THR A 892 -21.50 20.58 -14.02
CA THR A 892 -21.90 19.78 -12.86
C THR A 892 -20.79 18.79 -12.50
N PHE A 893 -20.41 18.76 -11.23
CA PHE A 893 -19.54 17.74 -10.67
C PHE A 893 -20.37 16.48 -10.31
N ASN A 894 -19.74 15.30 -10.26
CA ASN A 894 -20.35 14.13 -9.63
C ASN A 894 -20.36 14.23 -8.10
N GLU A 895 -19.50 15.07 -7.53
CA GLU A 895 -19.36 15.34 -6.10
C GLU A 895 -18.98 16.82 -5.92
N THR A 896 -19.74 17.57 -5.12
CA THR A 896 -19.58 19.03 -4.99
C THR A 896 -18.81 19.47 -3.74
N ASN A 897 -18.59 18.57 -2.77
CA ASN A 897 -17.81 18.87 -1.56
C ASN A 897 -16.79 17.75 -1.24
N PRO A 898 -15.89 17.40 -2.18
CA PRO A 898 -14.87 16.39 -1.94
C PRO A 898 -13.94 16.76 -0.78
N ILE A 899 -13.29 15.75 -0.20
CA ILE A 899 -12.35 15.88 0.91
C ILE A 899 -10.93 15.63 0.41
N LEU A 900 -9.96 16.48 0.78
CA LEU A 900 -8.52 16.29 0.55
C LEU A 900 -7.96 15.16 1.43
N LYS A 901 -8.43 13.92 1.21
CA LYS A 901 -7.97 12.76 1.96
C LYS A 901 -6.51 12.47 1.61
N ASN A 902 -5.65 12.45 2.63
CA ASN A 902 -4.19 12.38 2.48
C ASN A 902 -3.64 13.48 1.54
N GLY A 903 -4.25 14.67 1.53
CA GLY A 903 -3.83 15.81 0.71
C GLY A 903 -4.20 15.75 -0.78
N ILE A 904 -5.13 14.87 -1.22
CA ILE A 904 -5.60 14.83 -2.61
C ILE A 904 -7.09 14.50 -2.73
N PHE A 905 -7.77 15.06 -3.73
CA PHE A 905 -9.07 14.56 -4.22
C PHE A 905 -9.10 14.45 -5.75
N LYS A 906 -10.06 13.69 -6.27
CA LYS A 906 -10.35 13.55 -7.71
C LYS A 906 -11.86 13.56 -7.94
N VAL A 907 -12.36 14.50 -8.75
CA VAL A 907 -13.79 14.66 -9.07
C VAL A 907 -13.99 14.80 -10.58
N THR A 908 -15.05 14.21 -11.12
CA THR A 908 -15.43 14.38 -12.52
C THR A 908 -16.35 15.60 -12.70
N TYR A 909 -15.84 16.63 -13.35
CA TYR A 909 -16.64 17.76 -13.84
C TYR A 909 -17.14 17.48 -15.25
N THR A 910 -18.45 17.60 -15.46
CA THR A 910 -19.11 17.44 -16.75
C THR A 910 -19.75 18.76 -17.18
N SER A 911 -19.51 19.21 -18.42
CA SER A 911 -20.06 20.47 -18.91
C SER A 911 -20.43 20.44 -20.37
N ASN A 912 -21.51 21.17 -20.71
CA ASN A 912 -21.86 21.48 -22.08
C ASN A 912 -21.60 22.93 -22.52
N ASN A 913 -21.15 23.82 -21.63
CA ASN A 913 -20.89 25.22 -21.93
C ASN A 913 -19.52 25.46 -22.58
N LEU A 914 -19.45 26.41 -23.54
CA LEU A 914 -18.25 26.72 -24.33
C LEU A 914 -17.11 27.27 -23.46
N THR A 915 -17.42 28.18 -22.55
CA THR A 915 -16.56 28.64 -21.47
C THR A 915 -16.91 27.88 -20.19
N ASN A 916 -15.89 27.55 -19.40
CA ASN A 916 -16.03 26.88 -18.12
C ASN A 916 -15.28 27.64 -17.05
N GLU A 917 -15.86 27.67 -15.86
CA GLU A 917 -15.25 28.18 -14.65
C GLU A 917 -15.52 27.20 -13.51
N ILE A 918 -14.47 26.75 -12.85
CA ILE A 918 -14.52 26.00 -11.59
C ILE A 918 -13.89 26.90 -10.54
N ASN A 919 -14.62 27.17 -9.46
CA ASN A 919 -14.11 27.77 -8.25
C ASN A 919 -13.96 26.65 -7.22
N ALA A 920 -12.73 26.29 -6.89
CA ALA A 920 -12.41 25.27 -5.91
C ALA A 920 -11.95 25.95 -4.61
N ILE A 921 -12.79 25.90 -3.58
CA ILE A 921 -12.60 26.64 -2.34
C ILE A 921 -12.17 25.66 -1.24
N CYS A 922 -10.92 25.77 -0.78
CA CYS A 922 -10.41 25.05 0.38
C CYS A 922 -10.12 26.07 1.50
N ASP A 923 -10.61 25.84 2.72
CA ASP A 923 -10.62 26.87 3.77
C ASP A 923 -11.26 28.17 3.24
N LYS A 924 -10.47 29.22 3.01
CA LYS A 924 -10.85 30.52 2.44
C LYS A 924 -10.04 30.83 1.18
N GLU A 925 -9.21 29.90 0.70
CA GLU A 925 -8.50 29.99 -0.57
C GLU A 925 -9.40 29.55 -1.72
N ASN A 926 -9.74 30.46 -2.63
CA ASN A 926 -10.49 30.14 -3.85
C ASN A 926 -9.54 30.02 -5.05
N GLN A 927 -9.41 28.81 -5.60
CA GLN A 927 -8.72 28.55 -6.86
C GLN A 927 -9.72 28.60 -8.03
N THR A 928 -9.70 29.69 -8.80
CA THR A 928 -10.55 29.87 -10.00
C THR A 928 -9.85 29.33 -11.25
N LEU A 929 -10.35 28.21 -11.79
CA LEU A 929 -9.93 27.61 -13.06
C LEU A 929 -10.90 27.98 -14.19
N SER A 930 -10.48 28.90 -15.05
CA SER A 930 -11.21 29.26 -16.28
C SER A 930 -10.64 28.53 -17.50
N PHE A 931 -11.46 27.77 -18.22
CA PHE A 931 -11.03 26.98 -19.39
C PHE A 931 -12.13 26.87 -20.46
N LEU A 932 -11.77 26.32 -21.63
CA LEU A 932 -12.67 26.24 -22.79
C LEU A 932 -13.07 24.79 -23.07
N LYS A 933 -14.36 24.55 -23.25
CA LYS A 933 -14.88 23.29 -23.78
C LYS A 933 -14.52 23.19 -25.25
N ASN A 934 -14.11 22.00 -25.67
CA ASN A 934 -13.82 21.67 -27.06
C ASN A 934 -12.83 22.64 -27.70
N ILE A 935 -11.60 22.67 -27.17
CA ILE A 935 -10.45 23.04 -28.01
C ILE A 935 -10.33 21.95 -29.08
N ASP A 936 -10.89 22.25 -30.24
CA ASP A 936 -10.85 21.38 -31.41
C ASP A 936 -9.41 21.34 -31.93
N LEU A 937 -8.80 20.16 -31.84
CA LEU A 937 -7.48 19.86 -32.37
C LEU A 937 -7.66 19.24 -33.75
N GLY A 938 -7.92 20.06 -34.75
CA GLY A 938 -8.13 19.64 -36.13
C GLY A 938 -6.84 19.12 -36.77
N LEU A 939 -6.58 17.82 -36.62
CA LEU A 939 -5.36 17.16 -37.09
C LEU A 939 -5.42 16.79 -38.57
N SER A 940 -4.41 17.17 -39.34
CA SER A 940 -4.15 16.60 -40.65
C SER A 940 -2.65 16.35 -40.89
N VAL A 941 -2.38 15.26 -41.60
CA VAL A 941 -1.04 14.83 -42.01
C VAL A 941 -1.21 14.05 -43.31
N ASN A 942 -0.31 14.24 -44.27
CA ASN A 942 -0.38 13.54 -45.54
C ASN A 942 0.44 12.25 -45.49
N ASP A 943 -0.08 11.21 -46.14
CA ASP A 943 0.74 10.10 -46.63
C ASP A 943 1.89 10.64 -47.49
N ILE A 944 3.06 10.02 -47.38
CA ILE A 944 4.27 10.40 -48.12
C ILE A 944 4.95 9.17 -48.72
N ILE A 945 5.80 9.32 -49.73
CA ILE A 945 6.65 8.22 -50.21
C ILE A 945 8.01 8.21 -49.49
N TYR A 946 8.56 7.01 -49.28
CA TYR A 946 9.79 6.81 -48.51
C TYR A 946 10.98 7.61 -49.09
N GLY A 947 11.44 8.60 -48.32
CA GLY A 947 12.48 9.55 -48.72
C GLY A 947 12.04 11.01 -48.63
N GLU A 948 10.74 11.26 -48.61
CA GLU A 948 10.12 12.56 -48.33
C GLU A 948 10.01 12.84 -46.82
N TYR A 949 9.53 14.03 -46.49
CA TYR A 949 9.19 14.47 -45.13
C TYR A 949 7.74 14.96 -45.16
N THR A 950 6.96 14.66 -44.11
CA THR A 950 5.60 15.18 -43.95
C THR A 950 5.56 16.31 -42.92
N ASN A 951 4.49 17.10 -42.93
CA ASN A 951 4.17 18.02 -41.85
C ASN A 951 2.90 17.53 -41.15
N VAL A 952 2.94 17.48 -39.82
CA VAL A 952 1.69 17.41 -39.04
C VAL A 952 1.15 18.83 -38.94
N THR A 953 -0.10 19.02 -39.34
CA THR A 953 -0.83 20.28 -39.18
C THR A 953 -1.84 20.11 -38.07
N VAL A 954 -1.67 20.87 -36.99
CA VAL A 954 -2.60 20.93 -35.86
C VAL A 954 -3.32 22.27 -35.95
N ASN A 955 -4.61 22.24 -36.26
CA ASN A 955 -5.45 23.43 -36.10
C ASN A 955 -5.94 23.48 -34.66
N VAL A 956 -5.82 24.64 -34.00
CA VAL A 956 -6.24 24.83 -32.60
C VAL A 956 -7.35 25.87 -32.58
N SER A 957 -8.57 25.43 -32.29
CA SER A 957 -9.75 26.30 -32.32
C SER A 957 -10.64 26.10 -31.09
N PRO A 958 -10.83 27.13 -30.24
CA PRO A 958 -10.15 28.43 -30.23
C PRO A 958 -8.68 28.30 -29.81
N LEU A 959 -7.84 29.27 -30.20
CA LEU A 959 -6.44 29.35 -29.74
C LEU A 959 -6.36 29.79 -28.28
N ILE A 960 -5.49 29.11 -27.51
CA ILE A 960 -5.08 29.46 -26.15
C ILE A 960 -3.55 29.60 -26.07
N ASP A 961 -3.04 30.29 -25.04
CA ASP A 961 -1.59 30.37 -24.79
C ASP A 961 -1.09 29.11 -24.07
N ALA A 962 -0.83 28.06 -24.86
CA ALA A 962 -0.41 26.75 -24.37
C ALA A 962 0.68 26.12 -25.26
N MET A 963 1.18 24.98 -24.85
CA MET A 963 2.10 24.14 -25.63
C MET A 963 1.35 22.97 -26.29
N LEU A 964 1.82 22.59 -27.47
CA LEU A 964 1.44 21.37 -28.17
C LEU A 964 2.60 20.37 -28.09
N ASN A 965 2.32 19.16 -27.61
CA ASN A 965 3.17 17.99 -27.77
C ASN A 965 2.61 17.15 -28.92
N VAL A 966 3.25 17.22 -30.08
CA VAL A 966 2.99 16.30 -31.20
C VAL A 966 3.94 15.11 -31.07
N THR A 967 3.41 13.90 -30.99
CA THR A 967 4.20 12.66 -30.87
C THR A 967 4.05 11.84 -32.14
N VAL A 968 5.17 11.51 -32.78
CA VAL A 968 5.23 10.63 -33.96
C VAL A 968 6.35 9.63 -33.72
N ASN A 969 6.15 8.33 -33.98
CA ASN A 969 7.20 7.31 -33.85
C ASN A 969 7.87 7.26 -32.44
N GLY A 970 7.18 7.74 -31.40
CA GLY A 970 7.71 7.90 -30.03
C GLY A 970 8.66 9.09 -29.83
N GLN A 971 8.88 9.92 -30.85
CA GLN A 971 9.56 11.20 -30.74
C GLN A 971 8.53 12.32 -30.48
N ILE A 972 8.71 13.04 -29.37
CA ILE A 972 7.89 14.19 -29.00
C ILE A 972 8.47 15.46 -29.63
N TYR A 973 7.60 16.29 -30.19
CA TYR A 973 7.88 17.60 -30.77
C TYR A 973 7.03 18.64 -30.02
N SER A 974 7.65 19.31 -29.04
CA SER A 974 7.02 20.35 -28.22
C SER A 974 7.14 21.73 -28.88
N ILE A 975 6.02 22.42 -29.09
CA ILE A 975 5.95 23.75 -29.74
C ILE A 975 4.85 24.60 -29.08
N LYS A 976 4.97 25.94 -29.10
CA LYS A 976 3.86 26.81 -28.66
C LYS A 976 2.70 26.71 -29.65
N ALA A 977 1.46 26.69 -29.14
CA ALA A 977 0.26 26.63 -29.94
C ALA A 977 0.05 27.92 -30.76
N ASP A 978 -0.44 27.73 -31.98
CA ASP A 978 -0.99 28.74 -32.88
C ASP A 978 -2.20 28.13 -33.60
N THR A 979 -3.11 28.98 -34.08
CA THR A 979 -4.35 28.67 -34.82
C THR A 979 -4.19 27.57 -35.86
N THR A 980 -3.09 27.58 -36.61
CA THR A 980 -2.63 26.46 -37.44
C THR A 980 -1.14 26.23 -37.17
N THR A 981 -0.84 25.32 -36.25
CA THR A 981 0.52 24.92 -35.91
C THR A 981 1.01 23.85 -36.87
N VAL A 982 2.07 24.14 -37.63
CA VAL A 982 2.69 23.18 -38.57
C VAL A 982 3.97 22.64 -37.95
N VAL A 983 4.00 21.33 -37.66
CA VAL A 983 5.14 20.62 -37.08
C VAL A 983 5.84 19.78 -38.16
N PRO A 984 7.05 20.17 -38.62
CA PRO A 984 7.75 19.45 -39.68
C PRO A 984 8.40 18.16 -39.17
N ILE A 985 7.93 17.00 -39.66
CA ILE A 985 8.47 15.69 -39.30
C ILE A 985 9.73 15.44 -40.13
N THR A 986 10.83 16.02 -39.65
CA THR A 986 12.15 16.01 -40.32
C THR A 986 12.96 14.74 -40.07
N GLU A 987 12.45 13.79 -39.29
CA GLU A 987 13.01 12.44 -39.26
C GLU A 987 12.63 11.66 -40.53
N LEU A 988 13.54 10.84 -41.04
CA LEU A 988 13.25 9.94 -42.15
C LEU A 988 12.62 8.66 -41.58
N LEU A 989 11.30 8.57 -41.69
CA LEU A 989 10.51 7.39 -41.35
C LEU A 989 10.77 6.25 -42.36
N ASP A 990 10.74 5.01 -41.90
CA ASP A 990 10.79 3.81 -42.76
C ASP A 990 9.35 3.47 -43.24
N ILE A 991 9.18 2.57 -44.21
CA ILE A 991 7.85 2.25 -44.79
C ILE A 991 6.93 1.61 -43.75
N GLY A 992 5.71 2.14 -43.60
CA GLY A 992 4.69 1.67 -42.66
C GLY A 992 3.67 2.75 -42.25
N ASN A 993 2.71 2.38 -41.41
CA ASN A 993 1.72 3.29 -40.84
C ASN A 993 2.23 3.89 -39.52
N TYR A 994 1.99 5.18 -39.30
CA TYR A 994 2.39 5.91 -38.10
C TYR A 994 1.18 6.58 -37.46
N THR A 995 1.05 6.49 -36.14
CA THR A 995 0.17 7.37 -35.37
C THR A 995 0.83 8.73 -35.18
N VAL A 996 -0.03 9.74 -35.04
CA VAL A 996 0.31 11.11 -34.70
C VAL A 996 -0.59 11.50 -33.54
N ASP A 997 -0.03 11.48 -32.33
CA ASP A 997 -0.75 11.69 -31.09
C ASP A 997 -0.45 13.10 -30.57
N VAL A 998 -1.48 13.92 -30.33
CA VAL A 998 -1.34 15.35 -30.04
C VAL A 998 -2.04 15.72 -28.74
N VAL A 999 -1.30 16.39 -27.85
CA VAL A 999 -1.78 16.90 -26.55
C VAL A 999 -1.56 18.41 -26.51
N ILE A 1000 -2.57 19.19 -26.11
CA ILE A 1000 -2.41 20.61 -25.78
C ILE A 1000 -2.50 20.82 -24.26
N PHE A 1001 -1.48 21.47 -23.70
CA PHE A 1001 -1.18 21.50 -22.27
C PHE A 1001 -0.40 22.76 -21.89
N ASP A 1002 -0.44 23.18 -20.63
CA ASP A 1002 0.43 24.22 -20.07
C ASP A 1002 1.43 23.61 -19.05
N ALA A 1003 1.73 24.28 -17.95
CA ALA A 1003 2.57 23.72 -16.89
C ALA A 1003 1.83 22.73 -15.97
N GLU A 1004 0.49 22.82 -15.91
CA GLU A 1004 -0.36 22.26 -14.84
C GLU A 1004 -1.59 21.50 -15.35
N ASN A 1005 -2.06 21.77 -16.57
CA ASN A 1005 -3.36 21.34 -17.11
C ASN A 1005 -3.25 20.66 -18.48
N ILE A 1006 -4.14 19.71 -18.75
CA ILE A 1006 -4.33 19.09 -20.07
C ILE A 1006 -5.70 19.46 -20.62
N TYR A 1007 -5.74 20.36 -21.61
CA TYR A 1007 -6.99 20.95 -22.10
C TYR A 1007 -7.69 20.13 -23.19
N SER A 1008 -6.93 19.44 -24.06
CA SER A 1008 -7.47 18.60 -25.14
C SER A 1008 -6.42 17.62 -25.68
N THR A 1009 -6.90 16.53 -26.27
CA THR A 1009 -6.09 15.50 -26.92
C THR A 1009 -6.76 15.03 -28.20
N ASN A 1010 -6.00 14.72 -29.24
CA ASN A 1010 -6.51 14.06 -30.45
C ASN A 1010 -5.42 13.19 -31.09
N SER A 1011 -5.81 12.21 -31.91
CA SER A 1011 -4.87 11.35 -32.65
C SER A 1011 -5.32 11.13 -34.10
N THR A 1012 -4.35 10.91 -34.98
CA THR A 1012 -4.56 10.58 -36.39
C THR A 1012 -3.46 9.64 -36.90
N SER A 1013 -3.49 9.24 -38.17
CA SER A 1013 -2.46 8.37 -38.75
C SER A 1013 -2.22 8.64 -40.23
N PHE A 1014 -1.03 8.24 -40.72
CA PHE A 1014 -0.63 8.30 -42.13
C PHE A 1014 0.28 7.13 -42.51
N GLU A 1015 0.38 6.83 -43.80
CA GLU A 1015 1.24 5.80 -44.37
C GLU A 1015 2.49 6.40 -45.07
N VAL A 1016 3.65 5.83 -44.77
CA VAL A 1016 4.89 6.04 -45.54
C VAL A 1016 4.98 4.97 -46.62
N LYS A 1017 4.60 5.32 -47.84
CA LYS A 1017 4.42 4.44 -49.00
C LYS A 1017 5.74 4.15 -49.74
N PRO A 1018 5.84 3.07 -50.52
CA PRO A 1018 6.98 2.84 -51.40
C PRO A 1018 7.09 3.89 -52.52
N VAL A 1019 8.30 4.25 -52.93
CA VAL A 1019 8.53 5.13 -54.09
C VAL A 1019 8.11 4.41 -55.38
N LEU A 1020 7.11 4.95 -56.07
CA LEU A 1020 6.64 4.46 -57.38
C LEU A 1020 7.28 5.25 -58.53
N THR A 1021 7.95 4.55 -59.44
CA THR A 1021 8.40 5.12 -60.72
C THR A 1021 7.34 4.89 -61.80
N PRO A 1022 6.96 5.90 -62.61
CA PRO A 1022 5.98 5.71 -63.67
C PRO A 1022 6.58 4.88 -64.81
N SER A 1023 5.85 3.83 -65.23
CA SER A 1023 6.18 3.00 -66.39
C SER A 1023 4.95 2.82 -67.28
N ASN A 1024 5.07 3.13 -68.57
CA ASN A 1024 3.99 2.94 -69.52
C ASN A 1024 3.73 1.45 -69.80
N GLU A 1025 2.47 1.08 -69.71
CA GLU A 1025 1.73 -0.03 -70.34
C GLU A 1025 2.37 -1.43 -70.56
N THR A 1026 1.55 -2.42 -70.16
CA THR A 1026 1.48 -3.84 -70.54
C THR A 1026 2.43 -4.87 -69.90
N ASN A 1027 1.76 -5.94 -69.43
CA ASN A 1027 2.23 -7.23 -68.95
C ASN A 1027 2.95 -7.26 -67.59
N ASP A 1028 2.28 -7.89 -66.64
CA ASP A 1028 2.57 -7.89 -65.22
C ASP A 1028 3.67 -8.88 -64.84
N THR A 1029 4.83 -8.34 -64.45
CA THR A 1029 5.72 -8.97 -63.46
C THR A 1029 6.30 -7.87 -62.57
N PRO A 1030 6.17 -7.94 -61.22
CA PRO A 1030 6.73 -6.91 -60.34
C PRO A 1030 8.26 -6.84 -60.37
N VAL A 1031 8.81 -5.92 -61.15
CA VAL A 1031 10.25 -5.63 -61.19
C VAL A 1031 10.68 -5.00 -59.86
N THR A 1032 11.61 -5.64 -59.16
CA THR A 1032 12.06 -5.17 -57.84
C THR A 1032 12.94 -3.91 -57.96
N PRO A 1033 12.69 -2.86 -57.15
CA PRO A 1033 13.47 -1.62 -57.21
C PRO A 1033 14.98 -1.82 -56.96
N ALA A 1034 15.80 -1.09 -57.71
CA ALA A 1034 17.26 -1.17 -57.63
C ALA A 1034 17.79 -0.53 -56.33
N LYS A 1035 18.28 -1.36 -55.40
CA LYS A 1035 18.77 -0.93 -54.09
C LYS A 1035 20.03 -0.07 -54.18
N VAL A 1036 20.08 1.01 -53.39
CA VAL A 1036 21.19 1.98 -53.36
C VAL A 1036 22.42 1.36 -52.67
N ASN A 1037 23.60 1.52 -53.26
CA ASN A 1037 24.82 0.96 -52.68
C ASN A 1037 25.25 1.65 -51.38
N THR A 1038 25.92 0.92 -50.47
CA THR A 1038 26.39 1.48 -49.18
C THR A 1038 27.89 1.32 -48.95
N GLN A 1039 28.45 2.22 -48.12
CA GLN A 1039 29.86 2.28 -47.76
C GLN A 1039 30.02 2.31 -46.24
N LEU A 1040 30.91 1.46 -45.72
CA LEU A 1040 31.29 1.44 -44.30
C LEU A 1040 32.72 1.92 -44.12
N ASN A 1041 32.93 2.92 -43.26
CA ASN A 1041 34.24 3.39 -42.83
C ASN A 1041 34.48 3.04 -41.34
N ALA A 1042 35.65 2.47 -41.03
CA ALA A 1042 36.03 2.07 -39.68
C ALA A 1042 37.55 2.25 -39.48
N PRO A 1043 38.04 3.45 -39.11
CA PRO A 1043 39.46 3.72 -38.98
C PRO A 1043 40.20 2.81 -37.97
N LYS A 1044 41.49 2.55 -38.22
CA LYS A 1044 42.37 1.78 -37.32
C LYS A 1044 42.49 2.49 -35.97
N VAL A 1045 42.14 1.81 -34.86
CA VAL A 1045 42.25 2.39 -33.51
C VAL A 1045 43.36 1.72 -32.71
N THR A 1046 44.10 2.52 -31.92
CA THR A 1046 45.06 2.04 -30.92
C THR A 1046 44.65 2.54 -29.54
N ALA A 1047 44.61 1.65 -28.56
CA ALA A 1047 44.25 1.91 -27.17
C ALA A 1047 45.31 1.37 -26.20
N THR A 1048 45.19 1.75 -24.93
CA THR A 1048 45.93 1.14 -23.81
C THR A 1048 44.92 0.41 -22.93
N TYR A 1049 45.28 -0.77 -22.43
CA TYR A 1049 44.39 -1.57 -21.57
C TYR A 1049 43.87 -0.77 -20.37
N ASN A 1050 42.58 -0.94 -20.05
CA ASN A 1050 41.90 -0.25 -18.95
C ASN A 1050 41.97 1.30 -19.06
N VAL A 1051 42.05 1.84 -20.28
CA VAL A 1051 41.91 3.28 -20.59
C VAL A 1051 40.74 3.44 -21.58
N ALA A 1052 39.84 4.38 -21.31
CA ALA A 1052 38.66 4.62 -22.14
C ALA A 1052 39.04 5.01 -23.58
N LYS A 1053 38.59 4.21 -24.56
CA LYS A 1053 38.66 4.54 -25.99
C LYS A 1053 37.53 3.81 -26.71
N LYS A 1054 37.00 4.41 -27.78
CA LYS A 1054 35.95 3.84 -28.63
C LYS A 1054 36.51 3.56 -30.04
N LEU A 1055 36.04 2.48 -30.68
CA LEU A 1055 36.08 2.29 -32.13
C LEU A 1055 34.85 2.97 -32.72
N VAL A 1056 35.04 3.97 -33.58
CA VAL A 1056 33.96 4.65 -34.30
C VAL A 1056 33.87 4.08 -35.71
N ILE A 1057 32.65 3.81 -36.15
CA ILE A 1057 32.30 3.24 -37.44
C ILE A 1057 31.22 4.14 -38.04
N THR A 1058 31.30 4.44 -39.34
CA THR A 1058 30.30 5.24 -40.06
C THR A 1058 29.73 4.43 -41.24
N LEU A 1059 28.41 4.42 -41.39
CA LEU A 1059 27.69 3.91 -42.55
C LEU A 1059 27.16 5.08 -43.39
N LYS A 1060 27.37 5.01 -44.70
CA LYS A 1060 26.86 5.97 -45.69
C LYS A 1060 26.26 5.22 -46.89
N ASP A 1061 25.45 5.91 -47.68
CA ASP A 1061 25.12 5.46 -49.04
C ASP A 1061 26.29 5.75 -50.02
N ALA A 1062 26.09 5.42 -51.30
CA ALA A 1062 27.05 5.66 -52.37
C ALA A 1062 27.29 7.15 -52.66
N ASN A 1063 26.32 8.01 -52.36
CA ASN A 1063 26.39 9.47 -52.52
C ASN A 1063 27.05 10.16 -51.31
N GLY A 1064 27.32 9.40 -50.24
CA GLY A 1064 27.92 9.89 -49.01
C GLY A 1064 26.93 10.44 -47.98
N LYS A 1065 25.61 10.31 -48.18
CA LYS A 1065 24.60 10.62 -47.15
C LYS A 1065 24.80 9.66 -45.96
N ALA A 1066 24.72 10.18 -44.74
CA ALA A 1066 24.84 9.37 -43.54
C ALA A 1066 23.55 8.55 -43.33
N LEU A 1067 23.67 7.24 -43.07
CA LEU A 1067 22.50 6.37 -42.88
C LEU A 1067 22.25 6.15 -41.39
N ALA A 1068 21.31 6.91 -40.84
CA ALA A 1068 20.82 6.80 -39.47
C ALA A 1068 19.87 5.60 -39.28
N ASN A 1069 19.66 5.18 -38.03
CA ASN A 1069 18.75 4.12 -37.60
C ASN A 1069 18.98 2.71 -38.22
N LYS A 1070 20.06 2.53 -39.00
CA LYS A 1070 20.39 1.26 -39.66
C LYS A 1070 21.28 0.37 -38.77
N LYS A 1071 20.99 -0.93 -38.77
CA LYS A 1071 21.58 -1.94 -37.87
C LYS A 1071 22.94 -2.43 -38.41
N VAL A 1072 24.04 -2.03 -37.76
CA VAL A 1072 25.42 -2.39 -38.12
C VAL A 1072 26.00 -3.41 -37.13
N THR A 1073 26.37 -4.58 -37.63
CA THR A 1073 26.92 -5.68 -36.81
C THR A 1073 28.44 -5.62 -36.72
N VAL A 1074 28.96 -5.57 -35.50
CA VAL A 1074 30.39 -5.45 -35.19
C VAL A 1074 30.86 -6.68 -34.41
N LYS A 1075 31.81 -7.44 -34.97
CA LYS A 1075 32.50 -8.56 -34.33
C LYS A 1075 33.96 -8.20 -34.06
N LEU A 1076 34.37 -8.11 -32.80
CA LEU A 1076 35.68 -7.65 -32.33
C LEU A 1076 36.15 -8.49 -31.13
N GLY A 1077 36.98 -9.51 -31.39
CA GLY A 1077 37.38 -10.47 -30.36
C GLY A 1077 36.18 -11.30 -29.91
N SER A 1078 35.92 -11.38 -28.60
CA SER A 1078 34.70 -11.99 -28.05
C SER A 1078 33.46 -11.08 -28.11
N ILE A 1079 33.62 -9.79 -28.47
CA ILE A 1079 32.49 -8.86 -28.58
C ILE A 1079 31.81 -9.10 -29.93
N SER A 1080 30.53 -9.48 -29.90
CA SER A 1080 29.64 -9.47 -31.06
C SER A 1080 28.42 -8.64 -30.71
N LYS A 1081 28.25 -7.46 -31.31
CA LYS A 1081 27.09 -6.59 -31.09
C LYS A 1081 26.55 -6.05 -32.40
N THR A 1082 25.23 -6.06 -32.56
CA THR A 1082 24.53 -5.18 -33.50
C THR A 1082 24.36 -3.83 -32.82
N LEU A 1083 24.63 -2.75 -33.54
CA LEU A 1083 24.51 -1.38 -33.06
C LEU A 1083 23.72 -0.56 -34.10
N THR A 1084 22.76 0.23 -33.64
CA THR A 1084 21.98 1.15 -34.48
C THR A 1084 22.77 2.43 -34.72
N THR A 1085 22.89 2.87 -35.97
CA THR A 1085 23.56 4.14 -36.32
C THR A 1085 22.78 5.35 -35.81
N ASN A 1086 23.48 6.34 -35.25
CA ASN A 1086 22.87 7.62 -34.89
C ASN A 1086 22.61 8.50 -36.14
N SER A 1087 22.04 9.70 -35.93
CA SER A 1087 21.79 10.72 -36.97
C SER A 1087 23.00 11.10 -37.84
N LYS A 1088 24.24 10.83 -37.38
CA LYS A 1088 25.48 11.05 -38.16
C LYS A 1088 25.97 9.79 -38.88
N GLY A 1089 25.13 8.76 -38.96
CA GLY A 1089 25.43 7.45 -39.55
C GLY A 1089 26.43 6.63 -38.74
N GLN A 1090 26.63 6.95 -37.45
CA GLN A 1090 27.75 6.41 -36.65
C GLN A 1090 27.33 5.43 -35.57
N VAL A 1091 28.15 4.40 -35.38
CA VAL A 1091 28.13 3.53 -34.19
C VAL A 1091 29.48 3.58 -33.48
N SER A 1092 29.47 3.46 -32.15
CA SER A 1092 30.66 3.59 -31.31
C SER A 1092 30.78 2.44 -30.30
N LEU A 1093 31.81 1.61 -30.45
CA LEU A 1093 32.06 0.46 -29.57
C LEU A 1093 33.20 0.75 -28.59
N ASN A 1094 32.97 0.62 -27.27
CA ASN A 1094 34.02 0.74 -26.26
C ASN A 1094 35.00 -0.45 -26.35
N ILE A 1095 36.32 -0.16 -26.37
CA ILE A 1095 37.39 -1.16 -26.51
C ILE A 1095 38.33 -1.23 -25.29
N ALA A 1096 38.02 -0.52 -24.20
CA ALA A 1096 38.88 -0.41 -23.02
C ALA A 1096 39.07 -1.73 -22.22
N SER A 1097 38.11 -2.65 -22.32
CA SER A 1097 38.07 -3.94 -21.63
C SER A 1097 38.82 -5.06 -22.35
N LEU A 1098 39.11 -4.90 -23.65
CA LEU A 1098 39.82 -5.90 -24.46
C LEU A 1098 41.24 -6.14 -23.93
N LEU A 1099 41.71 -7.38 -23.99
CA LEU A 1099 43.05 -7.77 -23.56
C LEU A 1099 44.14 -7.16 -24.48
N PRO A 1100 45.38 -6.95 -24.00
CA PRO A 1100 46.49 -6.51 -24.86
C PRO A 1100 46.82 -7.48 -26.02
N LYS A 1101 46.20 -7.25 -27.17
CA LYS A 1101 46.43 -7.96 -28.44
C LYS A 1101 46.09 -7.01 -29.61
N THR A 1102 46.53 -7.37 -30.81
CA THR A 1102 45.93 -6.85 -32.05
C THR A 1102 44.71 -7.71 -32.40
N TYR A 1103 43.59 -7.04 -32.64
CA TYR A 1103 42.33 -7.64 -33.09
C TYR A 1103 41.96 -7.12 -34.49
N THR A 1104 41.21 -7.93 -35.22
CA THR A 1104 40.49 -7.49 -36.42
C THR A 1104 39.01 -7.35 -36.05
N ALA A 1105 38.49 -6.13 -36.07
CA ALA A 1105 37.05 -5.90 -36.10
C ALA A 1105 36.53 -6.29 -37.49
N THR A 1106 35.45 -7.05 -37.57
CA THR A 1106 34.68 -7.27 -38.79
C THR A 1106 33.34 -6.57 -38.62
N ILE A 1107 33.03 -5.64 -39.51
CA ILE A 1107 31.83 -4.81 -39.50
C ILE A 1107 30.99 -5.19 -40.73
N LYS A 1108 29.70 -5.46 -40.56
CA LYS A 1108 28.76 -5.70 -41.67
C LYS A 1108 27.46 -4.92 -41.45
N PHE A 1109 27.03 -4.20 -42.48
CA PHE A 1109 25.64 -3.80 -42.68
C PHE A 1109 24.97 -4.85 -43.57
N ALA A 1110 23.78 -5.32 -43.20
CA ALA A 1110 23.14 -6.45 -43.86
C ALA A 1110 22.51 -6.10 -45.22
N GLY A 1111 22.36 -4.81 -45.52
CA GLY A 1111 21.35 -4.34 -46.46
C GLY A 1111 19.98 -4.24 -45.77
N ASP A 1112 19.06 -3.54 -46.40
CA ASP A 1112 17.63 -3.55 -46.07
C ASP A 1112 16.81 -3.56 -47.38
N ASN A 1113 15.57 -3.08 -47.39
CA ASN A 1113 14.76 -3.01 -48.60
C ASN A 1113 15.28 -1.96 -49.60
N ASN A 1114 15.97 -0.94 -49.12
CA ASN A 1114 16.32 0.27 -49.87
C ASN A 1114 17.82 0.32 -50.20
N TYR A 1115 18.65 -0.34 -49.37
CA TYR A 1115 20.11 -0.27 -49.40
C TYR A 1115 20.79 -1.64 -49.54
N THR A 1116 21.88 -1.73 -50.31
CA THR A 1116 22.67 -2.97 -50.45
C THR A 1116 23.57 -3.24 -49.25
N ALA A 1117 23.93 -4.51 -49.07
CA ALA A 1117 24.82 -4.97 -48.01
C ALA A 1117 26.27 -4.49 -48.23
N SER A 1118 26.93 -4.05 -47.15
CA SER A 1118 28.34 -3.69 -47.17
C SER A 1118 29.09 -4.25 -45.97
N SER A 1119 30.41 -4.43 -46.08
CA SER A 1119 31.24 -4.89 -44.97
C SER A 1119 32.67 -4.38 -45.06
N ILE A 1120 33.31 -4.18 -43.91
CA ILE A 1120 34.70 -3.73 -43.80
C ILE A 1120 35.41 -4.43 -42.62
N LYS A 1121 36.73 -4.60 -42.72
CA LYS A 1121 37.58 -5.12 -41.64
C LYS A 1121 38.53 -4.02 -41.15
N SER A 1122 38.56 -3.78 -39.84
CA SER A 1122 39.42 -2.76 -39.21
C SER A 1122 40.36 -3.35 -38.17
N LYS A 1123 41.52 -2.72 -37.95
CA LYS A 1123 42.54 -3.19 -36.98
C LYS A 1123 42.44 -2.40 -35.67
N VAL A 1124 42.20 -3.10 -34.56
CA VAL A 1124 42.16 -2.54 -33.21
C VAL A 1124 43.35 -3.07 -32.41
N ILE A 1125 44.23 -2.19 -31.94
CA ILE A 1125 45.46 -2.57 -31.24
C ILE A 1125 45.37 -2.14 -29.78
N VAL A 1126 45.37 -3.08 -28.84
CA VAL A 1126 45.42 -2.79 -27.40
C VAL A 1126 46.83 -3.01 -26.86
N LYS A 1127 47.45 -1.96 -26.34
CA LYS A 1127 48.80 -1.99 -25.74
C LYS A 1127 48.72 -2.29 -24.23
N LYS A 1128 49.69 -3.05 -23.70
CA LYS A 1128 49.83 -3.30 -22.26
C LYS A 1128 50.00 -1.99 -21.49
N ALA A 1129 49.30 -1.86 -20.36
CA ALA A 1129 49.31 -0.64 -19.56
C ALA A 1129 50.56 -0.50 -18.66
N ASN A 1130 50.88 0.74 -18.28
CA ASN A 1130 51.93 1.06 -17.33
C ASN A 1130 51.36 1.07 -15.90
N ILE A 1131 51.97 0.32 -14.98
CA ILE A 1131 51.58 0.23 -13.56
C ILE A 1131 52.28 1.29 -12.69
N LYS A 1132 51.76 1.53 -11.48
CA LYS A 1132 52.34 2.42 -10.46
C LYS A 1132 52.94 1.57 -9.33
N LEU A 1133 54.28 1.53 -9.22
CA LEU A 1133 55.03 0.83 -8.15
C LEU A 1133 55.75 1.83 -7.25
N SER A 1134 55.44 1.83 -5.95
CA SER A 1134 56.07 2.71 -4.95
C SER A 1134 56.69 1.93 -3.79
N THR A 1135 57.73 2.51 -3.18
CA THR A 1135 58.40 1.99 -2.00
C THR A 1135 59.16 3.14 -1.32
N LYS A 1136 59.21 3.16 0.01
CA LYS A 1136 59.87 4.21 0.82
C LYS A 1136 61.18 3.67 1.42
N ALA A 1137 62.19 4.52 1.52
CA ALA A 1137 63.45 4.18 2.17
C ALA A 1137 63.23 3.77 3.65
N LYS A 1138 64.09 2.91 4.19
CA LYS A 1138 64.00 2.45 5.59
C LYS A 1138 65.37 2.34 6.26
N THR A 1139 65.37 2.59 7.56
CA THR A 1139 66.51 2.40 8.46
C THR A 1139 66.15 1.37 9.52
N PHE A 1140 67.09 0.48 9.86
CA PHE A 1140 66.91 -0.54 10.90
C PHE A 1140 68.13 -0.55 11.84
N LYS A 1141 67.89 -0.77 13.14
CA LYS A 1141 68.98 -1.11 14.09
C LYS A 1141 69.55 -2.49 13.74
N VAL A 1142 70.86 -2.72 13.90
CA VAL A 1142 71.50 -4.05 13.70
C VAL A 1142 70.73 -5.15 14.45
N LYS A 1143 70.50 -4.95 15.75
CA LYS A 1143 69.85 -5.90 16.68
C LYS A 1143 68.38 -6.23 16.35
N ALA A 1144 67.74 -5.59 15.36
CA ALA A 1144 66.32 -5.81 15.06
C ALA A 1144 66.05 -7.24 14.53
N LYS A 1145 65.30 -8.05 15.31
CA LYS A 1145 64.98 -9.47 15.05
C LYS A 1145 64.40 -9.71 13.64
N THR A 1146 63.44 -8.88 13.19
CA THR A 1146 62.89 -8.94 11.82
C THR A 1146 62.94 -7.57 11.14
N LYS A 1147 63.55 -7.49 9.95
CA LYS A 1147 63.64 -6.27 9.15
C LYS A 1147 62.65 -6.38 7.97
N LYS A 1148 61.61 -5.53 7.95
CA LYS A 1148 60.47 -5.60 7.00
C LYS A 1148 60.53 -4.46 5.95
N VAL A 1149 60.79 -4.79 4.69
CA VAL A 1149 60.73 -3.82 3.56
C VAL A 1149 59.35 -3.90 2.92
N ARG A 1150 58.72 -2.77 2.59
CA ARG A 1150 57.39 -2.73 1.97
C ARG A 1150 57.40 -2.04 0.59
N ALA A 1151 56.55 -2.52 -0.32
CA ALA A 1151 56.29 -1.90 -1.61
C ALA A 1151 54.80 -2.00 -1.95
N THR A 1152 54.24 -0.95 -2.54
CA THR A 1152 52.81 -0.87 -2.90
C THR A 1152 52.68 -0.89 -4.42
N LEU A 1153 51.76 -1.72 -4.92
CA LEU A 1153 51.50 -1.89 -6.34
C LEU A 1153 50.05 -1.48 -6.68
N LYS A 1154 49.92 -0.54 -7.60
CA LYS A 1154 48.65 -0.06 -8.16
C LYS A 1154 48.67 -0.18 -9.69
N ASP A 1155 47.50 -0.34 -10.29
CA ASP A 1155 47.32 -0.36 -11.75
C ASP A 1155 47.45 1.05 -12.37
N ASN A 1156 47.09 1.19 -13.66
CA ASN A 1156 47.09 2.47 -14.36
C ASN A 1156 46.00 3.45 -13.86
N LYS A 1157 44.85 2.95 -13.40
CA LYS A 1157 43.79 3.76 -12.77
C LYS A 1157 44.09 4.13 -11.32
N GLY A 1158 44.97 3.40 -10.64
CA GLY A 1158 45.29 3.59 -9.22
C GLY A 1158 44.62 2.59 -8.28
N LYS A 1159 43.90 1.59 -8.81
CA LYS A 1159 43.32 0.48 -8.05
C LYS A 1159 44.44 -0.44 -7.55
N VAL A 1160 44.30 -0.95 -6.32
CA VAL A 1160 45.34 -1.80 -5.69
C VAL A 1160 45.37 -3.19 -6.34
N MET A 1161 46.57 -3.66 -6.69
CA MET A 1161 46.74 -4.99 -7.27
C MET A 1161 46.91 -6.02 -6.15
N LYS A 1162 45.83 -6.71 -5.76
CA LYS A 1162 45.83 -7.77 -4.71
C LYS A 1162 46.50 -9.08 -5.18
N LYS A 1163 46.94 -9.93 -4.24
CA LYS A 1163 47.58 -11.27 -4.41
C LYS A 1163 48.78 -11.35 -5.41
N THR A 1164 49.33 -10.22 -5.85
CA THR A 1164 50.28 -10.12 -6.98
C THR A 1164 51.74 -10.33 -6.57
N LYS A 1165 52.47 -11.18 -7.29
CA LYS A 1165 53.88 -11.56 -7.02
C LYS A 1165 54.85 -10.42 -7.38
N LEU A 1166 55.60 -9.94 -6.40
CA LEU A 1166 56.75 -9.05 -6.55
C LEU A 1166 58.04 -9.76 -6.09
N SER A 1167 59.16 -9.40 -6.70
CA SER A 1167 60.49 -9.79 -6.22
C SER A 1167 61.28 -8.58 -5.72
N PHE A 1168 62.20 -8.82 -4.79
CA PHE A 1168 63.07 -7.81 -4.18
C PHE A 1168 64.50 -8.33 -4.08
N LYS A 1169 65.43 -7.78 -4.87
CA LYS A 1169 66.86 -8.14 -4.82
C LYS A 1169 67.64 -7.12 -3.99
N VAL A 1170 68.43 -7.57 -3.02
CA VAL A 1170 69.36 -6.74 -2.24
C VAL A 1170 70.65 -7.52 -1.96
N GLY A 1171 71.79 -6.94 -2.35
CA GLY A 1171 73.05 -7.68 -2.43
C GLY A 1171 72.93 -8.90 -3.38
N LYS A 1172 73.52 -10.04 -2.99
CA LYS A 1172 73.42 -11.30 -3.73
C LYS A 1172 72.06 -12.04 -3.55
N LYS A 1173 71.19 -11.62 -2.62
CA LYS A 1173 69.94 -12.37 -2.29
C LYS A 1173 68.68 -11.74 -2.91
N THR A 1174 67.74 -12.60 -3.31
CA THR A 1174 66.42 -12.23 -3.84
C THR A 1174 65.32 -12.77 -2.93
N TYR A 1175 64.35 -11.92 -2.62
CA TYR A 1175 63.16 -12.23 -1.82
C TYR A 1175 61.91 -12.14 -2.70
N ILE A 1176 60.86 -12.87 -2.37
CA ILE A 1176 59.58 -12.88 -3.09
C ILE A 1176 58.45 -12.63 -2.09
N ALA A 1177 57.44 -11.86 -2.48
CA ALA A 1177 56.23 -11.64 -1.69
C ALA A 1177 55.02 -11.41 -2.62
N LYS A 1178 53.83 -11.84 -2.19
CA LYS A 1178 52.55 -11.42 -2.78
C LYS A 1178 52.06 -10.12 -2.11
N THR A 1179 51.28 -9.31 -2.81
CA THR A 1179 50.58 -8.14 -2.24
C THR A 1179 49.32 -8.54 -1.46
N ASN A 1180 49.00 -7.84 -0.37
CA ASN A 1180 47.79 -8.06 0.46
C ASN A 1180 46.53 -7.35 -0.10
N LYS A 1181 45.40 -7.39 0.64
CA LYS A 1181 44.15 -6.65 0.31
C LYS A 1181 44.44 -5.17 -0.02
N LYS A 1182 45.30 -4.49 0.77
CA LYS A 1182 45.72 -3.08 0.59
C LYS A 1182 46.80 -2.85 -0.49
N GLY A 1183 47.11 -3.83 -1.34
CA GLY A 1183 48.08 -3.72 -2.44
C GLY A 1183 49.56 -3.70 -2.03
N VAL A 1184 49.88 -4.05 -0.79
CA VAL A 1184 51.24 -3.95 -0.22
C VAL A 1184 51.89 -5.32 -0.14
N ALA A 1185 53.07 -5.48 -0.77
CA ALA A 1185 53.97 -6.60 -0.55
C ALA A 1185 54.96 -6.29 0.58
N THR A 1186 55.25 -7.27 1.43
CA THR A 1186 56.15 -7.11 2.59
C THR A 1186 57.24 -8.18 2.58
N PHE A 1187 58.48 -7.77 2.38
CA PHE A 1187 59.66 -8.65 2.33
C PHE A 1187 60.34 -8.69 3.71
N LYS A 1188 60.43 -9.88 4.32
CA LYS A 1188 61.26 -10.13 5.51
C LYS A 1188 62.72 -10.32 5.05
N VAL A 1189 63.63 -9.40 5.35
CA VAL A 1189 65.01 -9.43 4.82
C VAL A 1189 66.06 -9.74 5.90
N LYS A 1190 66.98 -10.66 5.60
CA LYS A 1190 68.12 -11.01 6.48
C LYS A 1190 69.34 -10.17 6.10
N LEU A 1191 69.50 -9.01 6.77
CA LEU A 1191 70.67 -8.13 6.70
C LEU A 1191 71.25 -7.93 8.12
N THR A 1192 72.55 -8.18 8.28
CA THR A 1192 73.21 -8.28 9.60
C THR A 1192 74.37 -7.29 9.81
N LYS A 1193 75.13 -6.93 8.77
CA LYS A 1193 76.21 -5.93 8.87
C LYS A 1193 75.66 -4.50 8.82
N LYS A 1194 76.34 -3.54 9.46
CA LYS A 1194 76.07 -2.09 9.33
C LYS A 1194 76.35 -1.64 7.90
N GLY A 1195 75.67 -0.59 7.43
CA GLY A 1195 75.93 0.01 6.12
C GLY A 1195 74.69 0.49 5.36
N LYS A 1196 74.91 1.08 4.18
CA LYS A 1196 73.89 1.54 3.24
C LYS A 1196 73.76 0.53 2.09
N TYR A 1197 72.59 -0.07 1.93
CA TYR A 1197 72.26 -1.03 0.88
C TYR A 1197 71.29 -0.43 -0.12
N THR A 1198 71.49 -0.69 -1.42
CA THR A 1198 70.46 -0.45 -2.44
C THR A 1198 69.79 -1.78 -2.78
N GLY A 1199 68.47 -1.83 -2.67
CA GLY A 1199 67.66 -2.94 -3.16
C GLY A 1199 66.77 -2.52 -4.34
N THR A 1200 66.33 -3.48 -5.13
CA THR A 1200 65.45 -3.25 -6.29
C THR A 1200 64.21 -4.13 -6.16
N VAL A 1201 63.04 -3.50 -6.10
CA VAL A 1201 61.73 -4.17 -6.22
C VAL A 1201 61.39 -4.30 -7.70
N LYS A 1202 60.95 -5.47 -8.17
CA LYS A 1202 60.54 -5.72 -9.57
C LYS A 1202 59.18 -6.40 -9.64
N PHE A 1203 58.33 -5.89 -10.51
CA PHE A 1203 57.18 -6.60 -11.10
C PHE A 1203 57.60 -7.15 -12.47
N ALA A 1204 57.30 -8.42 -12.72
CA ALA A 1204 57.73 -9.10 -13.95
C ALA A 1204 56.91 -8.72 -15.21
N GLY A 1205 55.78 -8.04 -15.04
CA GLY A 1205 54.76 -7.93 -16.10
C GLY A 1205 53.75 -9.08 -16.02
N ASN A 1206 52.66 -8.98 -16.78
CA ASN A 1206 51.73 -10.09 -17.02
C ASN A 1206 51.04 -9.92 -18.40
N LYS A 1207 49.90 -10.58 -18.65
CA LYS A 1207 49.15 -10.42 -19.92
C LYS A 1207 48.57 -9.01 -20.12
N TYR A 1208 48.28 -8.29 -19.04
CA TYR A 1208 47.66 -6.95 -19.02
C TYR A 1208 48.65 -5.78 -18.95
N PHE A 1209 49.71 -5.95 -18.14
CA PHE A 1209 50.58 -4.87 -17.68
C PHE A 1209 52.05 -5.11 -18.04
N LYS A 1210 52.78 -4.02 -18.29
CA LYS A 1210 54.24 -4.06 -18.52
C LYS A 1210 55.01 -4.38 -17.23
N ALA A 1211 56.23 -4.89 -17.38
CA ALA A 1211 57.19 -5.01 -16.29
C ALA A 1211 57.60 -3.62 -15.76
N LEU A 1212 57.95 -3.54 -14.47
CA LEU A 1212 58.46 -2.32 -13.83
C LEU A 1212 59.41 -2.67 -12.69
N SER A 1213 60.37 -1.79 -12.40
CA SER A 1213 61.19 -1.90 -11.19
C SER A 1213 61.45 -0.54 -10.55
N LYS A 1214 61.71 -0.54 -9.24
CA LYS A 1214 62.03 0.66 -8.46
C LYS A 1214 63.13 0.34 -7.45
N LYS A 1215 64.16 1.19 -7.37
CA LYS A 1215 65.24 1.10 -6.38
C LYS A 1215 64.78 1.71 -5.04
N VAL A 1216 65.28 1.17 -3.93
CA VAL A 1216 65.06 1.66 -2.56
C VAL A 1216 66.34 1.59 -1.75
N LYS A 1217 66.59 2.63 -0.94
CA LYS A 1217 67.73 2.70 0.00
C LYS A 1217 67.34 2.08 1.34
N ILE A 1218 68.19 1.20 1.87
CA ILE A 1218 68.05 0.55 3.18
C ILE A 1218 69.31 0.84 3.99
N THR A 1219 69.17 1.41 5.19
CA THR A 1219 70.31 1.68 6.08
C THR A 1219 70.27 0.77 7.30
N ILE A 1220 71.38 0.12 7.64
CA ILE A 1220 71.55 -0.60 8.90
C ILE A 1220 72.51 0.20 9.78
N LYS A 1221 72.03 0.63 10.97
CA LYS A 1221 72.78 1.39 11.98
C LYS A 1221 73.03 0.54 13.24
#